data_AF-A0A9D7N5E0-F1
#
_entry.id   AF-A0A9D7N5E0-F1
#
_cell.length_a   1.000
_cell.length_b   1.000
_cell.length_c   1.000
_cell.angle_alpha   90.00
_cell.angle_beta   90.00
_cell.angle_gamma   90.00
#
_symmetry.space_group_name_H-M   'P 1'
#
loop_
_entity.id
_entity.type
_entity.pdbx_description
1 polymer ?
#
loop_
_entity_poly.entity_id
_entity_poly.type
_entity_poly.pdbx_seq_one_letter_code
_entity_poly.pdbx_strand_id
1 'polypeptide(L)'
;MAGDIEKAKREIRFAKSSAEDRRWDLLEARIQTIDAALEGVPASEQAAVLGELAPLRELLVKGVRTEKAGRIEREIQRNLSAAADDLQRGNTSTVWLPKAIERLASAEAQETLFPEGIAQLQREIAELQAKLGGVAQPAPAPRPASAAPAASAPVASTVPAPAPAPAPAPAPAAAPAPQVPAGSDPEKARLLESEIARTLRFAADDLASSPSNVVPKLERVAGQLASAEAQAHLAPEVLQRLRAQHDELRAKLEALLREEQIQAVERVVDRFVRQAESDLSWNQRGSADMLRKAAERLAAEDAQKLLPAAKVAHYRAELARLEGLLSGAGKKDALDRALPLLAELEERVARPIFDGSQPEYRIVSELDALKSRIRGALSELPADDAEVKGIAARLDAVDARIAAAGDAHALGAAHAQLERACALELEAIAGWEQEATQAGAEPSYELPRTVLAIRRLSWFLDDSETHRLRAEHAGDARIQEIVAHAERALAAATEKAHVAFNALLAKLELGPRPANRYELEGPSRLAGRAGSDFERTPHREANLARAQALDARWQAEIAADLAAREAKYRELSEVASKAWPKIVESLPAEEGFDPLDLRSKGRRVLIRNLRNRIRWDFSGRVDFAIWVGATPVAGNYDACVAAAVQAACEQTGLELDDHTDWDAVLVVGGPGKIQQRFRVVVRDSRNLEIGTIEEWRPVDCVQCTVIALRAGPVAVGIGAT
;
A
#
# COMPACT_ATOMS: atom_id res chain seq x y z
N MET A 1 -3.22 -27.14 28.29
CA MET A 1 -1.76 -27.02 28.10
C MET A 1 -1.20 -26.42 29.39
N ALA A 2 -0.16 -27.00 29.97
CA ALA A 2 0.49 -26.39 31.14
C ALA A 2 1.39 -25.24 30.65
N GLY A 3 1.25 -24.05 31.23
CA GLY A 3 2.09 -22.91 30.89
C GLY A 3 3.58 -23.19 31.21
N ASP A 4 4.49 -22.54 30.48
CA ASP A 4 5.94 -22.77 30.56
C ASP A 4 6.68 -21.45 30.87
N ILE A 5 6.88 -21.20 32.17
CA ILE A 5 7.52 -19.97 32.67
C ILE A 5 8.98 -19.85 32.25
N GLU A 6 9.70 -20.96 32.10
CA GLU A 6 11.11 -20.96 31.70
C GLU A 6 11.27 -20.64 30.21
N LYS A 7 10.33 -21.09 29.38
CA LYS A 7 10.22 -20.65 27.99
C LYS A 7 9.95 -19.14 27.92
N ALA A 8 9.01 -18.62 28.69
CA ALA A 8 8.70 -17.19 28.72
C ALA A 8 9.94 -16.33 29.08
N LYS A 9 10.70 -16.71 30.13
CA LYS A 9 11.95 -16.04 30.50
C LYS A 9 13.03 -16.12 29.42
N ARG A 10 13.12 -17.24 28.70
CA ARG A 10 14.06 -17.40 27.59
C ARG A 10 13.70 -16.46 26.43
N GLU A 11 12.43 -16.39 26.07
CA GLU A 11 11.92 -15.52 25.02
C GLU A 11 12.09 -14.03 25.36
N ILE A 12 11.99 -13.64 26.63
CA ILE A 12 12.30 -12.25 27.07
C ILE A 12 13.72 -11.83 26.69
N ARG A 13 14.72 -12.72 26.82
CA ARG A 13 16.11 -12.40 26.45
C ARG A 13 16.23 -12.13 24.95
N PHE A 14 15.53 -12.90 24.12
CA PHE A 14 15.49 -12.67 22.68
C PHE A 14 14.68 -11.43 22.29
N ALA A 15 13.61 -11.12 23.03
CA ALA A 15 12.84 -9.90 22.86
C ALA A 15 13.70 -8.65 23.15
N LYS A 16 14.50 -8.66 24.23
CA LYS A 16 15.45 -7.58 24.54
C LYS A 16 16.46 -7.36 23.40
N SER A 17 17.09 -8.42 22.92
CA SER A 17 18.00 -8.34 21.76
C SER A 17 17.31 -7.83 20.49
N SER A 18 16.07 -8.26 20.22
CA SER A 18 15.30 -7.77 19.07
C SER A 18 14.95 -6.28 19.18
N ALA A 19 14.69 -5.80 20.40
CA ALA A 19 14.46 -4.38 20.67
C ALA A 19 15.73 -3.54 20.49
N GLU A 20 16.89 -4.04 20.93
CA GLU A 20 18.21 -3.40 20.72
C GLU A 20 18.54 -3.28 19.23
N ASP A 21 18.28 -4.34 18.45
CA ASP A 21 18.50 -4.37 17.00
C ASP A 21 17.42 -3.61 16.20
N ARG A 22 16.42 -3.03 16.86
CA ARG A 22 15.26 -2.35 16.26
C ARG A 22 14.49 -3.23 15.26
N ARG A 23 14.44 -4.54 15.49
CA ARG A 23 13.69 -5.50 14.67
C ARG A 23 12.28 -5.66 15.24
N TRP A 24 11.43 -4.65 15.02
CA TRP A 24 10.11 -4.56 15.66
C TRP A 24 9.17 -5.72 15.34
N ASP A 25 9.19 -6.24 14.10
CA ASP A 25 8.37 -7.40 13.71
C ASP A 25 8.74 -8.65 14.51
N LEU A 26 10.04 -8.86 14.75
CA LEU A 26 10.51 -9.96 15.60
C LEU A 26 10.16 -9.72 17.06
N LEU A 27 10.29 -8.48 17.55
CA LEU A 27 9.92 -8.14 18.91
C LEU A 27 8.42 -8.43 19.16
N GLU A 28 7.55 -8.08 18.22
CA GLU A 28 6.11 -8.37 18.30
C GLU A 28 5.82 -9.87 18.35
N ALA A 29 6.40 -10.65 17.42
CA ALA A 29 6.24 -12.11 17.41
C ALA A 29 6.76 -12.77 18.71
N ARG A 30 7.84 -12.24 19.29
CA ARG A 30 8.40 -12.70 20.56
C ARG A 30 7.48 -12.37 21.73
N ILE A 31 6.90 -11.16 21.77
CA ILE A 31 5.90 -10.78 22.79
C ILE A 31 4.68 -11.72 22.73
N GLN A 32 4.16 -12.02 21.53
CA GLN A 32 3.05 -12.97 21.36
C GLN A 32 3.42 -14.39 21.85
N THR A 33 4.66 -14.83 21.60
CA THR A 33 5.15 -16.13 22.09
C THR A 33 5.27 -16.16 23.62
N ILE A 34 5.68 -15.05 24.24
CA ILE A 34 5.74 -14.89 25.68
C ILE A 34 4.33 -14.95 26.28
N ASP A 35 3.37 -14.24 25.68
CA ASP A 35 1.96 -14.24 26.14
C ASP A 35 1.33 -15.64 26.07
N ALA A 36 1.54 -16.37 24.97
CA ALA A 36 1.08 -17.76 24.84
C ALA A 36 1.76 -18.70 25.85
N ALA A 37 3.05 -18.49 26.17
CA ALA A 37 3.77 -19.31 27.15
C ALA A 37 3.32 -19.05 28.60
N LEU A 38 2.78 -17.86 28.88
CA LEU A 38 2.21 -17.49 30.18
C LEU A 38 0.79 -18.02 30.39
N GLU A 39 0.09 -18.46 29.35
CA GLU A 39 -1.25 -19.02 29.45
C GLU A 39 -1.25 -20.28 30.34
N GLY A 40 -1.98 -20.23 31.46
CA GLY A 40 -2.05 -21.32 32.44
C GLY A 40 -0.95 -21.34 33.51
N VAL A 41 -0.04 -20.37 33.54
CA VAL A 41 0.92 -20.18 34.65
C VAL A 41 0.22 -19.48 35.84
N PRO A 42 0.49 -19.82 37.12
CA PRO A 42 -0.07 -19.09 38.27
C PRO A 42 0.32 -17.60 38.28
N ALA A 43 -0.63 -16.71 38.63
CA ALA A 43 -0.44 -15.26 38.59
C ALA A 43 0.77 -14.76 39.42
N SER A 44 1.10 -15.45 40.52
CA SER A 44 2.27 -15.15 41.35
C SER A 44 3.60 -15.30 40.60
N GLU A 45 3.68 -16.22 39.65
CA GLU A 45 4.87 -16.48 38.84
C GLU A 45 4.92 -15.61 37.58
N GLN A 46 3.75 -15.24 37.02
CA GLN A 46 3.68 -14.36 35.85
C GLN A 46 4.17 -12.94 36.15
N ALA A 47 3.98 -12.45 37.38
CA ALA A 47 4.21 -11.06 37.75
C ALA A 47 5.62 -10.55 37.41
N ALA A 48 6.65 -11.38 37.62
CA ALA A 48 8.03 -11.01 37.28
C ALA A 48 8.25 -10.86 35.77
N VAL A 49 7.71 -11.79 34.97
CA VAL A 49 7.83 -11.79 33.50
C VAL A 49 7.03 -10.64 32.89
N LEU A 50 5.82 -10.38 33.40
CA LEU A 50 5.00 -9.24 32.96
C LEU A 50 5.65 -7.89 33.29
N GLY A 51 6.35 -7.77 34.42
CA GLY A 51 7.13 -6.59 34.77
C GLY A 51 8.27 -6.30 33.77
N GLU A 52 8.94 -7.34 33.28
CA GLU A 52 9.98 -7.21 32.24
C GLU A 52 9.40 -7.01 30.83
N LEU A 53 8.19 -7.51 30.55
CA LEU A 53 7.53 -7.39 29.26
C LEU A 53 6.93 -5.99 29.02
N ALA A 54 6.50 -5.31 30.09
CA ALA A 54 5.91 -3.98 30.02
C ALA A 54 6.79 -2.93 29.30
N PRO A 55 8.09 -2.72 29.65
CA PRO A 55 8.94 -1.77 28.94
C PRO A 55 9.21 -2.18 27.48
N LEU A 56 9.22 -3.48 27.18
CA LEU A 56 9.39 -3.97 25.81
C LEU A 56 8.17 -3.68 24.94
N ARG A 57 6.96 -3.78 25.48
CA ARG A 57 5.73 -3.37 24.78
C ARG A 57 5.70 -1.86 24.52
N GLU A 58 6.11 -1.05 25.49
CA GLU A 58 6.23 0.40 25.30
C GLU A 58 7.28 0.74 24.23
N LEU A 59 8.43 0.07 24.25
CA LEU A 59 9.46 0.20 23.22
C LEU A 59 8.97 -0.23 21.83
N LEU A 60 8.20 -1.32 21.73
CA LEU A 60 7.61 -1.76 20.47
C LEU A 60 6.68 -0.69 19.90
N VAL A 61 5.74 -0.16 20.71
CA VAL A 61 4.79 0.86 20.26
C VAL A 61 5.51 2.13 19.80
N LYS A 62 6.51 2.60 20.58
CA LYS A 62 7.32 3.76 20.20
C LYS A 62 8.14 3.49 18.94
N GLY A 63 8.80 2.34 18.87
CA GLY A 63 9.66 1.93 17.75
C GLY A 63 8.91 1.81 16.43
N VAL A 64 7.77 1.11 16.44
CA VAL A 64 6.89 0.96 15.26
C VAL A 64 6.36 2.33 14.82
N ARG A 65 5.94 3.19 15.75
CA ARG A 65 5.48 4.55 15.42
C ARG A 65 6.59 5.38 14.79
N THR A 66 7.80 5.37 15.35
CA THR A 66 8.96 6.10 14.80
C THR A 66 9.37 5.58 13.42
N GLU A 67 9.38 4.27 13.19
CA GLU A 67 9.71 3.72 11.87
C GLU A 67 8.65 4.07 10.82
N LYS A 68 7.36 3.93 11.17
CA LYS A 68 6.25 4.34 10.30
C LYS A 68 6.32 5.83 9.97
N ALA A 69 6.53 6.68 10.98
CA ALA A 69 6.71 8.12 10.79
C ALA A 69 7.86 8.42 9.82
N GLY A 70 9.03 7.79 10.01
CA GLY A 70 10.17 7.97 9.11
C GLY A 70 9.94 7.44 7.69
N ARG A 71 9.12 6.40 7.50
CA ARG A 71 8.73 5.92 6.17
C ARG A 71 7.83 6.92 5.45
N ILE A 72 6.81 7.43 6.14
CA ILE A 72 5.87 8.43 5.61
C ILE A 72 6.61 9.72 5.28
N GLU A 73 7.48 10.19 6.18
CA GLU A 73 8.28 11.39 5.96
C GLU A 73 9.16 11.26 4.70
N ARG A 74 9.88 10.13 4.53
CA ARG A 74 10.67 9.87 3.31
C ARG A 74 9.82 9.80 2.04
N GLU A 75 8.60 9.26 2.13
CA GLU A 75 7.68 9.21 0.99
C GLU A 75 7.26 10.63 0.57
N ILE A 76 6.85 11.46 1.52
CA ILE A 76 6.48 12.85 1.27
C ILE A 76 7.69 13.63 0.72
N GLN A 77 8.87 13.52 1.34
CA GLN A 77 10.10 14.18 0.89
C GLN A 77 10.52 13.78 -0.54
N ARG A 78 10.35 12.50 -0.92
CA ARG A 78 10.58 12.06 -2.32
C ARG A 78 9.64 12.74 -3.30
N ASN A 79 8.35 12.85 -2.96
CA ASN A 79 7.37 13.56 -3.79
C ASN A 79 7.69 15.06 -3.89
N LEU A 80 8.11 15.69 -2.78
CA LEU A 80 8.51 17.10 -2.77
C LEU A 80 9.77 17.35 -3.60
N SER A 81 10.75 16.46 -3.53
CA SER A 81 11.97 16.53 -4.34
C SER A 81 11.66 16.36 -5.83
N ALA A 82 10.80 15.40 -6.21
CA ALA A 82 10.36 15.24 -7.60
C ALA A 82 9.57 16.46 -8.12
N ALA A 83 8.71 17.05 -7.28
CA ALA A 83 8.02 18.29 -7.61
C ALA A 83 9.00 19.47 -7.81
N ALA A 84 10.03 19.56 -6.96
CA ALA A 84 11.07 20.59 -7.09
C ALA A 84 11.88 20.43 -8.38
N ASP A 85 12.23 19.20 -8.76
CA ASP A 85 12.96 18.90 -9.99
C ASP A 85 12.14 19.26 -11.24
N ASP A 86 10.83 18.94 -11.25
CA ASP A 86 9.94 19.31 -12.35
C ASP A 86 9.87 20.84 -12.52
N LEU A 87 9.79 21.58 -11.41
CA LEU A 87 9.79 23.04 -11.43
C LEU A 87 11.10 23.62 -11.96
N GLN A 88 12.25 23.05 -11.56
CA GLN A 88 13.56 23.47 -12.09
C GLN A 88 13.68 23.25 -13.60
N ARG A 89 12.97 22.25 -14.15
CA ARG A 89 12.91 21.99 -15.60
C ARG A 89 11.94 22.91 -16.35
N GLY A 90 11.25 23.83 -15.65
CA GLY A 90 10.29 24.75 -16.24
C GLY A 90 8.89 24.17 -16.41
N ASN A 91 8.58 23.01 -15.83
CA ASN A 91 7.22 22.48 -15.85
C ASN A 91 6.34 23.30 -14.90
N THR A 92 5.27 23.91 -15.43
CA THR A 92 4.31 24.72 -14.66
C THR A 92 3.25 23.90 -13.94
N SER A 93 3.27 22.57 -14.08
CA SER A 93 2.39 21.64 -13.35
C SER A 93 3.19 20.40 -12.94
N THR A 94 3.02 19.93 -11.71
CA THR A 94 3.66 18.71 -11.22
C THR A 94 2.60 17.81 -10.58
N VAL A 95 2.61 16.52 -10.93
CA VAL A 95 1.69 15.52 -10.33
C VAL A 95 2.15 15.15 -8.91
N TRP A 96 3.40 15.45 -8.57
CA TRP A 96 4.03 15.05 -7.30
C TRP A 96 3.61 15.91 -6.12
N LEU A 97 3.37 17.21 -6.32
CA LEU A 97 2.96 18.11 -5.24
C LEU A 97 1.57 17.75 -4.67
N PRO A 98 0.53 17.49 -5.49
CA PRO A 98 -0.76 16.98 -4.99
C PRO A 98 -0.60 15.68 -4.18
N LYS A 99 0.24 14.74 -4.64
CA LYS A 99 0.50 13.49 -3.90
C LYS A 99 1.16 13.73 -2.54
N ALA A 100 2.09 14.68 -2.44
CA ALA A 100 2.69 15.06 -1.16
C ALA A 100 1.66 15.67 -0.20
N ILE A 101 0.77 16.54 -0.71
CA ILE A 101 -0.32 17.16 0.06
C ILE A 101 -1.30 16.10 0.56
N GLU A 102 -1.78 15.23 -0.32
CA GLU A 102 -2.72 14.16 0.03
C GLU A 102 -2.11 13.19 1.05
N ARG A 103 -0.85 12.78 0.84
CA ARG A 103 -0.17 11.89 1.77
C ARG A 103 0.02 12.52 3.15
N LEU A 104 0.37 13.81 3.21
CA LEU A 104 0.47 14.54 4.48
C LEU A 104 -0.89 14.70 5.16
N ALA A 105 -1.98 14.87 4.40
CA ALA A 105 -3.34 14.98 4.92
C ALA A 105 -3.94 13.63 5.35
N SER A 106 -3.34 12.50 4.97
CA SER A 106 -3.84 11.18 5.35
C SER A 106 -3.88 10.98 6.86
N ALA A 107 -4.91 10.28 7.36
CA ALA A 107 -5.10 10.02 8.79
C ALA A 107 -3.88 9.32 9.41
N GLU A 108 -3.28 8.39 8.68
CA GLU A 108 -2.06 7.69 9.09
C GLU A 108 -0.89 8.65 9.32
N ALA A 109 -0.67 9.62 8.42
CA ALA A 109 0.37 10.63 8.57
C ALA A 109 0.10 11.54 9.77
N GLN A 110 -1.15 11.96 9.97
CA GLN A 110 -1.55 12.81 11.09
C GLN A 110 -1.42 12.11 12.45
N GLU A 111 -1.61 10.79 12.52
CA GLU A 111 -1.45 10.01 13.75
C GLU A 111 0.02 9.70 14.05
N THR A 112 0.80 9.36 13.04
CA THR A 112 2.16 8.83 13.22
C THR A 112 3.25 9.89 13.25
N LEU A 113 3.16 10.95 12.43
CA LEU A 113 4.19 11.99 12.36
C LEU A 113 4.18 12.87 13.62
N PHE A 114 5.36 13.35 13.99
CA PHE A 114 5.49 14.35 15.05
C PHE A 114 5.00 15.72 14.56
N PRO A 115 4.40 16.55 15.44
CA PRO A 115 3.91 17.88 15.07
C PRO A 115 4.96 18.76 14.39
N GLU A 116 6.22 18.67 14.82
CA GLU A 116 7.34 19.40 14.23
C GLU A 116 7.60 18.96 12.78
N GLY A 117 7.53 17.65 12.51
CA GLY A 117 7.70 17.10 11.16
C GLY A 117 6.58 17.52 10.22
N ILE A 118 5.33 17.52 10.69
CA ILE A 118 4.17 18.03 9.93
C ILE A 118 4.39 19.51 9.58
N ALA A 119 4.77 20.33 10.56
CA ALA A 119 5.00 21.76 10.34
C ALA A 119 6.14 22.04 9.34
N GLN A 120 7.20 21.23 9.36
CA GLN A 120 8.27 21.32 8.36
C GLN A 120 7.77 20.97 6.96
N LEU A 121 7.11 19.82 6.78
CA LEU A 121 6.60 19.39 5.48
C LEU A 121 5.56 20.36 4.90
N GLN A 122 4.70 20.93 5.75
CA GLN A 122 3.76 21.99 5.34
C GLN A 122 4.48 23.25 4.82
N ARG A 123 5.60 23.63 5.44
CA ARG A 123 6.42 24.77 4.99
C ARG A 123 7.03 24.49 3.61
N GLU A 124 7.59 23.32 3.40
CA GLU A 124 8.17 22.92 2.11
C GLU A 124 7.11 22.86 0.99
N ILE A 125 5.91 22.33 1.30
CA ILE A 125 4.75 22.36 0.38
C ILE A 125 4.40 23.81 0.02
N ALA A 126 4.30 24.70 1.00
CA ALA A 126 3.95 26.10 0.76
C ALA A 126 5.00 26.82 -0.09
N GLU A 127 6.28 26.55 0.10
CA GLU A 127 7.37 27.08 -0.72
C GLU A 127 7.27 26.62 -2.18
N LEU A 128 6.94 25.34 -2.43
CA LEU A 128 6.74 24.82 -3.79
C LEU A 128 5.47 25.38 -4.44
N GLN A 129 4.38 25.52 -3.69
CA GLN A 129 3.15 26.17 -4.18
C GLN A 129 3.40 27.63 -4.57
N ALA A 130 4.19 28.37 -3.79
CA ALA A 130 4.55 29.75 -4.11
C ALA A 130 5.37 29.84 -5.42
N LYS A 131 6.25 28.87 -5.69
CA LYS A 131 7.02 28.79 -6.95
C LYS A 131 6.17 28.47 -8.18
N LEU A 132 5.05 27.77 -8.01
CA LEU A 132 4.10 27.44 -9.08
C LEU A 132 3.23 28.63 -9.54
N GLY A 133 3.38 29.82 -8.94
CA GLY A 133 2.67 31.02 -9.37
C GLY A 133 1.18 31.07 -8.99
N GLY A 134 0.74 30.17 -8.11
CA GLY A 134 -0.65 30.09 -7.65
C GLY A 134 -0.92 30.94 -6.40
N VAL A 135 -1.96 31.80 -6.48
CA VAL A 135 -2.62 32.41 -5.32
C VAL A 135 -2.93 31.29 -4.31
N ALA A 136 -2.31 31.36 -3.12
CA ALA A 136 -2.45 30.35 -2.09
C ALA A 136 -3.93 30.04 -1.81
N GLN A 137 -4.33 28.80 -2.09
CA GLN A 137 -5.61 28.28 -1.62
C GLN A 137 -5.52 28.19 -0.09
N PRO A 138 -6.40 28.88 0.68
CA PRO A 138 -6.27 28.96 2.12
C PRO A 138 -6.41 27.56 2.73
N ALA A 139 -5.41 27.17 3.54
CA ALA A 139 -5.35 25.89 4.22
C ALA A 139 -6.61 25.64 5.09
N PRO A 140 -7.14 24.41 5.14
CA PRO A 140 -8.20 24.06 6.09
C PRO A 140 -7.71 24.27 7.53
N ALA A 141 -8.49 25.00 8.32
CA ALA A 141 -8.08 25.52 9.62
C ALA A 141 -7.75 24.39 10.64
N PRO A 142 -6.59 24.44 11.31
CA PRO A 142 -6.29 23.56 12.45
C PRO A 142 -7.14 23.93 13.68
N ARG A 143 -7.53 22.90 14.45
CA ARG A 143 -8.23 23.05 15.76
C ARG A 143 -7.30 23.74 16.77
N PRO A 144 -7.76 24.75 17.55
CA PRO A 144 -6.86 25.67 18.23
C PRO A 144 -6.21 25.06 19.48
N ALA A 145 -4.90 25.23 19.60
CA ALA A 145 -4.15 25.13 20.85
C ALA A 145 -3.51 26.49 21.20
N SER A 146 -3.49 26.76 22.51
CA SER A 146 -3.21 28.00 23.21
C SER A 146 -1.88 28.70 22.85
N ALA A 147 -1.90 30.03 22.82
CA ALA A 147 -0.82 30.91 22.36
C ALA A 147 0.07 31.49 23.48
N ALA A 148 1.31 31.86 23.10
CA ALA A 148 2.15 33.03 23.46
C ALA A 148 3.65 32.67 23.69
N PRO A 149 4.61 33.62 23.59
CA PRO A 149 4.81 34.65 22.57
C PRO A 149 6.27 34.68 22.01
N ALA A 150 6.45 35.51 20.97
CA ALA A 150 7.63 35.64 20.11
C ALA A 150 8.84 36.42 20.67
N ALA A 151 10.01 36.22 20.06
CA ALA A 151 11.15 37.14 20.14
C ALA A 151 11.99 37.18 18.83
N SER A 152 12.00 38.37 18.22
CA SER A 152 13.12 39.15 17.64
C SER A 152 14.07 38.58 16.56
N ALA A 153 14.09 39.33 15.45
CA ALA A 153 15.03 39.28 14.32
C ALA A 153 16.46 39.77 14.68
N PRO A 154 17.44 39.50 13.78
CA PRO A 154 18.35 40.58 13.39
C PRO A 154 18.70 40.65 11.89
N VAL A 155 19.17 41.85 11.57
CA VAL A 155 19.51 42.49 10.29
C VAL A 155 20.79 41.93 9.65
N ALA A 156 20.86 41.90 8.32
CA ALA A 156 22.12 41.71 7.57
C ALA A 156 22.29 42.71 6.41
N SER A 157 23.17 43.67 6.68
CA SER A 157 24.17 44.37 5.85
C SER A 157 24.05 44.41 4.32
N THR A 158 23.91 45.64 3.81
CA THR A 158 24.19 46.06 2.43
C THR A 158 25.67 46.39 2.21
N VAL A 159 26.24 45.89 1.11
CA VAL A 159 27.59 46.19 0.60
C VAL A 159 27.58 47.48 -0.22
N PRO A 160 28.51 48.44 -0.05
CA PRO A 160 28.67 49.56 -0.96
C PRO A 160 29.76 49.35 -2.02
N ALA A 161 29.48 49.90 -3.20
CA ALA A 161 30.24 49.88 -4.45
C ALA A 161 31.49 50.81 -4.44
N PRO A 162 32.42 50.66 -5.41
CA PRO A 162 33.78 51.21 -5.34
C PRO A 162 33.91 52.67 -5.80
N ALA A 163 35.02 53.28 -5.35
CA ALA A 163 35.40 54.69 -5.45
C ALA A 163 35.70 55.20 -6.89
N PRO A 164 35.47 56.50 -7.17
CA PRO A 164 35.85 57.14 -8.43
C PRO A 164 37.33 57.58 -8.47
N ALA A 165 37.88 57.58 -9.69
CA ALA A 165 39.25 57.94 -10.04
C ALA A 165 39.57 59.45 -9.85
N PRO A 166 40.84 59.81 -9.59
CA PRO A 166 41.24 61.19 -9.33
C PRO A 166 41.37 62.05 -10.61
N ALA A 167 41.08 63.34 -10.44
CA ALA A 167 41.19 64.40 -11.43
C ALA A 167 42.65 64.76 -11.80
N PRO A 168 42.91 65.22 -13.04
CA PRO A 168 44.24 65.65 -13.47
C PRO A 168 44.63 67.02 -12.89
N ALA A 169 45.92 67.14 -12.55
CA ALA A 169 46.58 68.30 -11.98
C ALA A 169 46.68 69.51 -12.95
N PRO A 170 46.73 70.75 -12.44
CA PRO A 170 46.78 71.97 -13.25
C PRO A 170 48.15 72.22 -13.90
N ALA A 171 48.10 72.87 -15.06
CA ALA A 171 49.22 73.26 -15.91
C ALA A 171 50.24 74.17 -15.19
N PRO A 172 51.56 73.91 -15.32
CA PRO A 172 52.58 74.85 -14.88
C PRO A 172 52.86 75.95 -15.92
N ALA A 173 53.05 77.14 -15.35
CA ALA A 173 53.47 78.44 -15.86
C ALA A 173 54.33 78.49 -17.15
N ALA A 174 54.02 79.50 -17.96
CA ALA A 174 54.77 79.95 -19.13
C ALA A 174 56.24 80.25 -18.80
N ALA A 175 57.14 79.60 -19.53
CA ALA A 175 58.57 79.89 -19.56
C ALA A 175 58.86 81.06 -20.53
N PRO A 176 59.87 81.90 -20.25
CA PRO A 176 60.19 83.12 -20.98
C PRO A 176 60.70 82.85 -22.40
N ALA A 177 60.45 83.82 -23.30
CA ALA A 177 60.89 83.82 -24.68
C ALA A 177 62.42 83.60 -24.80
N PRO A 178 62.88 82.59 -25.58
CA PRO A 178 64.30 82.39 -25.82
C PRO A 178 64.85 83.53 -26.68
N GLN A 179 65.85 84.21 -26.14
CA GLN A 179 66.69 85.12 -26.89
C GLN A 179 67.43 84.33 -27.98
N VAL A 180 67.42 84.88 -29.19
CA VAL A 180 68.12 84.35 -30.36
C VAL A 180 69.61 84.20 -30.01
N PRO A 181 70.18 82.97 -30.03
CA PRO A 181 71.61 82.81 -29.88
C PRO A 181 72.31 83.40 -31.12
N ALA A 182 73.11 84.44 -30.91
CA ALA A 182 73.89 85.13 -31.94
C ALA A 182 75.08 84.30 -32.47
N GLY A 183 74.89 83.01 -32.68
CA GLY A 183 75.91 82.06 -33.10
C GLY A 183 75.35 80.82 -33.80
N SER A 184 74.22 80.94 -34.50
CA SER A 184 73.72 79.85 -35.33
C SER A 184 74.63 79.66 -36.55
N ASP A 185 75.24 78.49 -36.63
CA ASP A 185 75.95 78.03 -37.82
C ASP A 185 74.92 77.82 -38.96
N PRO A 186 74.93 78.66 -40.01
CA PRO A 186 73.93 78.60 -41.08
C PRO A 186 74.01 77.30 -41.89
N GLU A 187 75.16 76.62 -41.91
CA GLU A 187 75.28 75.33 -42.57
C GLU A 187 74.57 74.22 -41.78
N LYS A 188 74.71 74.22 -40.44
CA LYS A 188 73.98 73.28 -39.58
C LYS A 188 72.47 73.47 -39.65
N ALA A 189 72.00 74.72 -39.68
CA ALA A 189 70.58 75.03 -39.87
C ALA A 189 70.03 74.45 -41.18
N ARG A 190 70.77 74.62 -42.29
CA ARG A 190 70.38 74.07 -43.61
C ARG A 190 70.39 72.53 -43.62
N LEU A 191 71.37 71.90 -42.97
CA LEU A 191 71.45 70.44 -42.88
C LEU A 191 70.28 69.85 -42.07
N LEU A 192 69.96 70.44 -40.92
CA LEU A 192 68.82 70.03 -40.09
C LEU A 192 67.49 70.24 -40.83
N GLU A 193 67.29 71.41 -41.46
CA GLU A 193 66.10 71.69 -42.27
C GLU A 193 65.97 70.68 -43.42
N SER A 194 67.06 70.41 -44.15
CA SER A 194 67.07 69.47 -45.26
C SER A 194 66.81 68.03 -44.80
N GLU A 195 67.33 67.60 -43.65
CA GLU A 195 67.10 66.25 -43.14
C GLU A 195 65.63 66.07 -42.70
N ILE A 196 65.08 67.04 -41.97
CA ILE A 196 63.68 67.01 -41.52
C ILE A 196 62.74 67.08 -42.72
N ALA A 197 62.98 67.99 -43.66
CA ALA A 197 62.18 68.11 -44.89
C ALA A 197 62.26 66.84 -45.75
N ARG A 198 63.45 66.22 -45.85
CA ARG A 198 63.63 64.94 -46.55
C ARG A 198 62.83 63.82 -45.87
N THR A 199 62.84 63.76 -44.55
CA THR A 199 62.10 62.75 -43.78
C THR A 199 60.59 62.96 -43.89
N LEU A 200 60.11 64.21 -43.85
CA LEU A 200 58.72 64.57 -44.11
C LEU A 200 58.29 64.21 -45.53
N ARG A 201 59.14 64.42 -46.54
CA ARG A 201 58.86 64.01 -47.93
C ARG A 201 58.72 62.49 -48.05
N PHE A 202 59.65 61.73 -47.46
CA PHE A 202 59.54 60.28 -47.41
C PHE A 202 58.35 59.77 -46.59
N ALA A 203 57.89 60.53 -45.59
CA ALA A 203 56.67 60.23 -44.85
C ALA A 203 55.43 60.51 -45.72
N ALA A 204 55.42 61.57 -46.53
CA ALA A 204 54.36 61.88 -47.47
C ALA A 204 54.25 60.87 -48.61
N ASP A 205 55.39 60.42 -49.16
CA ASP A 205 55.42 59.38 -50.21
C ASP A 205 54.93 58.03 -49.66
N ASP A 206 55.41 57.63 -48.47
CA ASP A 206 54.96 56.40 -47.81
C ASP A 206 53.49 56.46 -47.39
N LEU A 207 52.94 57.64 -47.12
CA LEU A 207 51.52 57.79 -46.79
C LEU A 207 50.59 57.32 -47.92
N ALA A 208 51.04 57.43 -49.16
CA ALA A 208 50.29 56.95 -50.33
C ALA A 208 50.42 55.44 -50.55
N SER A 209 51.56 54.82 -50.19
CA SER A 209 51.86 53.43 -50.52
C SER A 209 51.77 52.46 -49.33
N SER A 210 52.10 52.91 -48.12
CA SER A 210 52.23 52.09 -46.91
C SER A 210 52.09 52.96 -45.64
N PRO A 211 50.85 53.32 -45.23
CA PRO A 211 50.60 54.19 -44.07
C PRO A 211 51.27 53.74 -42.76
N SER A 212 51.46 52.43 -42.56
CA SER A 212 52.14 51.87 -41.39
C SER A 212 53.60 52.31 -41.25
N ASN A 213 54.27 52.62 -42.37
CA ASN A 213 55.68 53.06 -42.37
C ASN A 213 55.84 54.55 -42.05
N VAL A 214 54.73 55.29 -42.02
CA VAL A 214 54.70 56.74 -41.78
C VAL A 214 54.86 57.06 -40.30
N VAL A 215 54.29 56.25 -39.40
CA VAL A 215 54.35 56.44 -37.93
C VAL A 215 55.78 56.63 -37.42
N PRO A 216 56.74 55.70 -37.64
CA PRO A 216 58.11 55.87 -37.13
C PRO A 216 58.83 57.07 -37.76
N LYS A 217 58.48 57.45 -39.00
CA LYS A 217 59.04 58.63 -39.67
C LYS A 217 58.52 59.94 -39.06
N LEU A 218 57.23 60.01 -38.76
CA LEU A 218 56.63 61.17 -38.09
C LEU A 218 57.12 61.29 -36.65
N GLU A 219 57.25 60.19 -35.90
CA GLU A 219 57.84 60.19 -34.55
C GLU A 219 59.30 60.67 -34.59
N ARG A 220 60.09 60.23 -35.57
CA ARG A 220 61.46 60.74 -35.79
C ARG A 220 61.46 62.23 -36.06
N VAL A 221 60.58 62.72 -36.94
CA VAL A 221 60.48 64.16 -37.24
C VAL A 221 60.05 64.95 -36.00
N ALA A 222 59.09 64.46 -35.22
CA ALA A 222 58.67 65.09 -33.97
C ALA A 222 59.83 65.19 -32.98
N GLY A 223 60.61 64.11 -32.80
CA GLY A 223 61.81 64.11 -31.97
C GLY A 223 62.88 65.09 -32.46
N GLN A 224 63.12 65.14 -33.79
CA GLN A 224 64.05 66.10 -34.40
C GLN A 224 63.59 67.55 -34.19
N LEU A 225 62.30 67.85 -34.40
CA LEU A 225 61.72 69.19 -34.19
C LEU A 225 61.69 69.62 -32.71
N ALA A 226 61.70 68.67 -31.78
CA ALA A 226 61.77 68.92 -30.34
C ALA A 226 63.21 69.03 -29.81
N SER A 227 64.21 68.58 -30.57
CA SER A 227 65.61 68.58 -30.15
C SER A 227 66.15 69.98 -29.86
N ALA A 228 67.04 70.10 -28.87
CA ALA A 228 67.69 71.36 -28.54
C ALA A 228 68.49 71.92 -29.73
N GLU A 229 69.05 71.05 -30.57
CA GLU A 229 69.78 71.44 -31.79
C GLU A 229 68.87 72.12 -32.81
N ALA A 230 67.69 71.55 -33.08
CA ALA A 230 66.72 72.17 -33.98
C ALA A 230 66.21 73.51 -33.43
N GLN A 231 65.99 73.61 -32.11
CA GLN A 231 65.54 74.85 -31.46
C GLN A 231 66.61 75.95 -31.47
N ALA A 232 67.89 75.59 -31.37
CA ALA A 232 69.00 76.54 -31.34
C ALA A 232 69.43 77.03 -32.73
N HIS A 233 69.26 76.21 -33.77
CA HIS A 233 69.80 76.48 -35.11
C HIS A 233 68.77 76.83 -36.18
N LEU A 234 67.51 76.41 -36.06
CA LEU A 234 66.48 76.74 -37.05
C LEU A 234 65.77 78.05 -36.73
N ALA A 235 65.48 78.84 -37.76
CA ALA A 235 64.66 80.04 -37.61
C ALA A 235 63.24 79.65 -37.12
N PRO A 236 62.61 80.45 -36.25
CA PRO A 236 61.26 80.17 -35.72
C PRO A 236 60.22 79.91 -36.82
N GLU A 237 60.30 80.64 -37.94
CA GLU A 237 59.40 80.51 -39.08
C GLU A 237 59.57 79.16 -39.78
N VAL A 238 60.82 78.66 -39.88
CA VAL A 238 61.15 77.36 -40.47
C VAL A 238 60.64 76.23 -39.56
N LEU A 239 60.83 76.35 -38.25
CA LEU A 239 60.29 75.40 -37.27
C LEU A 239 58.77 75.33 -37.33
N GLN A 240 58.09 76.48 -37.39
CA GLN A 240 56.64 76.54 -37.47
C GLN A 240 56.11 75.90 -38.76
N ARG A 241 56.76 76.16 -39.90
CA ARG A 241 56.41 75.54 -41.19
C ARG A 241 56.58 74.02 -41.16
N LEU A 242 57.70 73.51 -40.64
CA LEU A 242 57.95 72.07 -40.54
C LEU A 242 56.99 71.38 -39.55
N ARG A 243 56.62 72.04 -38.45
CA ARG A 243 55.57 71.57 -37.54
C ARG A 243 54.21 71.52 -38.24
N ALA A 244 53.85 72.55 -38.99
CA ALA A 244 52.60 72.53 -39.76
C ALA A 244 52.56 71.38 -40.79
N GLN A 245 53.68 71.11 -41.48
CA GLN A 245 53.78 69.97 -42.40
C GLN A 245 53.71 68.61 -41.69
N HIS A 246 54.37 68.47 -40.54
CA HIS A 246 54.26 67.30 -39.68
C HIS A 246 52.81 67.08 -39.23
N ASP A 247 52.15 68.11 -38.73
CA ASP A 247 50.79 68.03 -38.20
C ASP A 247 49.77 67.77 -39.33
N GLU A 248 49.98 68.32 -40.52
CA GLU A 248 49.19 68.01 -41.71
C GLU A 248 49.33 66.54 -42.10
N LEU A 249 50.56 66.00 -42.18
CA LEU A 249 50.79 64.59 -42.50
C LEU A 249 50.24 63.67 -41.42
N ARG A 250 50.36 64.05 -40.15
CA ARG A 250 49.77 63.33 -39.02
C ARG A 250 48.25 63.30 -39.11
N ALA A 251 47.60 64.43 -39.38
CA ALA A 251 46.16 64.50 -39.56
C ALA A 251 45.69 63.65 -40.76
N LYS A 252 46.45 63.64 -41.87
CA LYS A 252 46.16 62.77 -43.02
C LYS A 252 46.34 61.29 -42.69
N LEU A 253 47.38 60.92 -41.93
CA LEU A 253 47.59 59.56 -41.46
C LEU A 253 46.47 59.11 -40.53
N GLU A 254 46.10 59.93 -39.55
CA GLU A 254 44.98 59.66 -38.63
C GLU A 254 43.66 59.50 -39.40
N ALA A 255 43.42 60.31 -40.43
CA ALA A 255 42.24 60.17 -41.30
C ALA A 255 42.25 58.86 -42.10
N LEU A 256 43.40 58.46 -42.67
CA LEU A 256 43.55 57.19 -43.39
C LEU A 256 43.38 55.98 -42.47
N LEU A 257 44.00 56.00 -41.30
CA LEU A 257 43.85 54.93 -40.30
C LEU A 257 42.40 54.83 -39.81
N ARG A 258 41.72 55.96 -39.62
CA ARG A 258 40.30 55.97 -39.27
C ARG A 258 39.43 55.38 -40.37
N GLU A 259 39.69 55.73 -41.63
CA GLU A 259 39.00 55.16 -42.79
C GLU A 259 39.25 53.64 -42.91
N GLU A 260 40.49 53.18 -42.72
CA GLU A 260 40.82 51.75 -42.72
C GLU A 260 40.10 50.99 -41.58
N GLN A 261 40.01 51.60 -40.39
CA GLN A 261 39.26 51.05 -39.27
C GLN A 261 37.75 50.99 -39.57
N ILE A 262 37.18 52.03 -40.19
CA ILE A 262 35.79 52.03 -40.67
C ILE A 262 35.57 50.85 -41.64
N GLN A 263 36.42 50.71 -42.66
CA GLN A 263 36.34 49.64 -43.65
C GLN A 263 36.54 48.25 -43.02
N ALA A 264 37.37 48.11 -41.98
CA ALA A 264 37.54 46.87 -41.25
C ALA A 264 36.26 46.49 -40.48
N VAL A 265 35.60 47.45 -39.82
CA VAL A 265 34.31 47.22 -39.15
C VAL A 265 33.23 46.86 -40.18
N GLU A 266 33.11 47.63 -41.27
CA GLU A 266 32.13 47.37 -42.34
C GLU A 266 32.32 45.97 -42.94
N ARG A 267 33.54 45.57 -43.30
CA ARG A 267 33.81 44.22 -43.83
C ARG A 267 33.37 43.10 -42.90
N VAL A 268 33.53 43.26 -41.59
CA VAL A 268 33.12 42.25 -40.61
C VAL A 268 31.60 42.17 -40.51
N VAL A 269 30.91 43.31 -40.43
CA VAL A 269 29.44 43.37 -40.37
C VAL A 269 28.84 42.83 -41.67
N ASP A 270 29.32 43.29 -42.83
CA ASP A 270 28.89 42.81 -44.15
C ASP A 270 29.05 41.30 -44.31
N ARG A 271 30.19 40.76 -43.86
CA ARG A 271 30.42 39.31 -43.90
C ARG A 271 29.37 38.56 -43.09
N PHE A 272 29.04 39.03 -41.89
CA PHE A 272 28.02 38.37 -41.07
C PHE A 272 26.61 38.52 -41.68
N VAL A 273 26.25 39.70 -42.20
CA VAL A 273 24.97 39.92 -42.87
C VAL A 273 24.82 39.03 -44.12
N ARG A 274 25.84 38.96 -44.98
CA ARG A 274 25.83 38.09 -46.17
C ARG A 274 25.80 36.60 -45.81
N GLN A 275 26.52 36.21 -44.76
CA GLN A 275 26.48 34.82 -44.30
C GLN A 275 25.10 34.48 -43.74
N ALA A 276 24.48 35.37 -42.97
CA ALA A 276 23.11 35.19 -42.50
C ALA A 276 22.12 35.01 -43.65
N GLU A 277 22.19 35.88 -44.65
CA GLU A 277 21.33 35.81 -45.84
C GLU A 277 21.55 34.52 -46.64
N SER A 278 22.81 34.09 -46.82
CA SER A 278 23.15 32.82 -47.45
C SER A 278 22.61 31.61 -46.68
N ASP A 279 22.71 31.64 -45.35
CA ASP A 279 22.31 30.54 -44.47
C ASP A 279 20.79 30.44 -44.30
N LEU A 280 20.04 31.50 -44.61
CA LEU A 280 18.60 31.61 -44.41
C LEU A 280 17.80 30.44 -44.98
N SER A 281 18.23 29.88 -46.12
CA SER A 281 17.49 28.83 -46.83
C SER A 281 17.81 27.39 -46.39
N TRP A 282 18.95 27.14 -45.74
CA TRP A 282 19.40 25.77 -45.43
C TRP A 282 19.94 25.59 -44.00
N ASN A 283 20.23 26.67 -43.27
CA ASN A 283 20.73 26.65 -41.90
C ASN A 283 20.21 27.86 -41.11
N GLN A 284 18.91 27.83 -40.78
CA GLN A 284 18.24 28.91 -40.04
C GLN A 284 18.93 29.24 -38.70
N ARG A 285 19.44 28.23 -37.97
CA ARG A 285 20.20 28.44 -36.72
C ARG A 285 21.52 29.18 -36.96
N GLY A 286 22.25 28.81 -38.02
CA GLY A 286 23.44 29.53 -38.46
C GLY A 286 23.12 30.99 -38.82
N SER A 287 22.04 31.21 -39.57
CA SER A 287 21.56 32.56 -39.88
C SER A 287 21.28 33.38 -38.63
N ALA A 288 20.57 32.82 -37.65
CA ALA A 288 20.28 33.49 -36.37
C ALA A 288 21.57 33.90 -35.62
N ASP A 289 22.55 32.99 -35.56
CA ASP A 289 23.84 33.26 -34.92
C ASP A 289 24.63 34.36 -35.63
N MET A 290 24.60 34.38 -36.97
CA MET A 290 25.27 35.43 -37.75
C MET A 290 24.59 36.80 -37.59
N LEU A 291 23.26 36.86 -37.53
CA LEU A 291 22.52 38.11 -37.25
C LEU A 291 22.86 38.64 -35.85
N ARG A 292 22.90 37.75 -34.85
CA ARG A 292 23.33 38.12 -33.49
C ARG A 292 24.75 38.68 -33.48
N LYS A 293 25.71 38.02 -34.13
CA LYS A 293 27.10 38.50 -34.22
C LYS A 293 27.21 39.84 -34.94
N ALA A 294 26.43 40.05 -35.99
CA ALA A 294 26.36 41.35 -36.67
C ALA A 294 25.80 42.44 -35.75
N ALA A 295 24.74 42.16 -34.99
CA ALA A 295 24.17 43.06 -34.01
C ALA A 295 25.15 43.40 -32.87
N GLU A 296 25.81 42.39 -32.28
CA GLU A 296 26.86 42.56 -31.26
C GLU A 296 28.02 43.40 -31.78
N ARG A 297 28.47 43.14 -33.02
CA ARG A 297 29.54 43.90 -33.65
C ARG A 297 29.16 45.37 -33.85
N LEU A 298 27.94 45.65 -34.29
CA LEU A 298 27.42 47.02 -34.42
C LEU A 298 27.26 47.72 -33.07
N ALA A 299 26.97 46.98 -32.00
CA ALA A 299 26.85 47.51 -30.65
C ALA A 299 28.20 47.80 -29.98
N ALA A 300 29.30 47.24 -30.49
CA ALA A 300 30.64 47.49 -29.96
C ALA A 300 31.03 48.97 -30.03
N GLU A 301 31.77 49.44 -29.02
CA GLU A 301 32.09 50.86 -28.82
C GLU A 301 32.88 51.46 -29.99
N ASP A 302 33.82 50.70 -30.55
CA ASP A 302 34.62 51.12 -31.70
C ASP A 302 33.74 51.28 -32.94
N ALA A 303 32.81 50.36 -33.20
CA ALA A 303 31.86 50.48 -34.31
C ALA A 303 30.96 51.71 -34.15
N GLN A 304 30.48 52.00 -32.92
CA GLN A 304 29.66 53.18 -32.63
C GLN A 304 30.44 54.50 -32.80
N LYS A 305 31.74 54.53 -32.49
CA LYS A 305 32.60 55.73 -32.65
C LYS A 305 33.06 55.96 -34.09
N LEU A 306 33.32 54.88 -34.82
CA LEU A 306 33.93 54.93 -36.14
C LEU A 306 32.89 55.08 -37.25
N LEU A 307 31.79 54.31 -37.18
CA LEU A 307 30.80 54.28 -38.28
C LEU A 307 29.91 55.54 -38.28
N PRO A 308 29.62 56.11 -39.47
CA PRO A 308 28.60 57.14 -39.61
C PRO A 308 27.22 56.63 -39.19
N ALA A 309 26.42 57.47 -38.53
CA ALA A 309 25.08 57.10 -38.06
C ALA A 309 24.16 56.54 -39.17
N ALA A 310 24.28 57.06 -40.39
CA ALA A 310 23.54 56.57 -41.55
C ALA A 310 23.88 55.11 -41.89
N LYS A 311 25.14 54.69 -41.76
CA LYS A 311 25.58 53.31 -41.99
C LYS A 311 25.06 52.38 -40.91
N VAL A 312 25.12 52.80 -39.64
CA VAL A 312 24.56 52.03 -38.52
C VAL A 312 23.05 51.84 -38.70
N ALA A 313 22.32 52.88 -39.11
CA ALA A 313 20.89 52.80 -39.39
C ALA A 313 20.59 51.84 -40.55
N HIS A 314 21.38 51.90 -41.64
CA HIS A 314 21.26 50.96 -42.76
C HIS A 314 21.43 49.51 -42.32
N TYR A 315 22.51 49.18 -41.59
CA TYR A 315 22.72 47.81 -41.11
C TYR A 315 21.63 47.35 -40.14
N ARG A 316 21.14 48.22 -39.25
CA ARG A 316 20.02 47.87 -38.36
C ARG A 316 18.74 47.56 -39.13
N ALA A 317 18.43 48.32 -40.17
CA ALA A 317 17.30 48.04 -41.03
C ALA A 317 17.47 46.69 -41.76
N GLU A 318 18.69 46.39 -42.21
CA GLU A 318 18.99 45.13 -42.90
C GLU A 318 18.94 43.91 -41.97
N LEU A 319 19.43 44.04 -40.74
CA LEU A 319 19.27 43.02 -39.70
C LEU A 319 17.79 42.78 -39.40
N ALA A 320 17.00 43.84 -39.21
CA ALA A 320 15.56 43.71 -38.97
C ALA A 320 14.83 43.04 -40.16
N ARG A 321 15.22 43.35 -41.41
CA ARG A 321 14.70 42.67 -42.61
C ARG A 321 15.01 41.17 -42.58
N LEU A 322 16.26 40.81 -42.33
CA LEU A 322 16.70 39.41 -42.30
C LEU A 322 16.10 38.65 -41.10
N GLU A 323 15.95 39.28 -39.94
CA GLU A 323 15.23 38.73 -38.79
C GLU A 323 13.77 38.45 -39.13
N GLY A 324 13.09 39.36 -39.85
CA GLY A 324 11.74 39.16 -40.36
C GLY A 324 11.64 37.98 -41.34
N LEU A 325 12.59 37.85 -42.26
CA LEU A 325 12.66 36.71 -43.18
C LEU A 325 12.95 35.39 -42.46
N LEU A 326 13.86 35.40 -41.48
CA LEU A 326 14.21 34.24 -40.67
C LEU A 326 13.02 33.76 -39.84
N SER A 327 12.31 34.69 -39.19
CA SER A 327 11.08 34.41 -38.45
C SER A 327 10.00 33.81 -39.38
N GLY A 328 9.81 34.39 -40.56
CA GLY A 328 8.88 33.85 -41.56
C GLY A 328 9.25 32.44 -42.05
N ALA A 329 10.55 32.18 -42.29
CA ALA A 329 11.05 30.88 -42.72
C ALA A 329 10.93 29.82 -41.61
N GLY A 330 11.27 30.17 -40.36
CA GLY A 330 11.11 29.30 -39.19
C GLY A 330 9.65 28.98 -38.92
N LYS A 331 8.76 29.97 -39.05
CA LYS A 331 7.30 29.77 -38.99
C LYS A 331 6.81 28.79 -40.04
N LYS A 332 7.21 28.97 -41.30
CA LYS A 332 6.84 28.06 -42.38
C LYS A 332 7.32 26.63 -42.11
N ASP A 333 8.59 26.43 -41.75
CA ASP A 333 9.15 25.10 -41.45
C ASP A 333 8.45 24.42 -40.26
N ALA A 334 8.17 25.17 -39.20
CA ALA A 334 7.40 24.68 -38.05
C ALA A 334 6.00 24.20 -38.46
N LEU A 335 5.28 24.97 -39.28
CA LEU A 335 3.95 24.61 -39.77
C LEU A 335 3.98 23.44 -40.76
N ASP A 336 4.94 23.41 -41.69
CA ASP A 336 5.13 22.32 -42.64
C ASP A 336 5.40 20.98 -41.93
N ARG A 337 6.05 21.01 -40.76
CA ARG A 337 6.24 19.82 -39.90
C ARG A 337 5.01 19.48 -39.06
N ALA A 338 4.32 20.49 -38.51
CA ALA A 338 3.21 20.28 -37.58
C ALA A 338 1.90 19.86 -38.27
N LEU A 339 1.56 20.46 -39.42
CA LEU A 339 0.26 20.28 -40.07
C LEU A 339 0.01 18.85 -40.58
N PRO A 340 0.97 18.14 -41.22
CA PRO A 340 0.76 16.75 -41.64
C PRO A 340 0.55 15.82 -40.45
N LEU A 341 1.30 16.02 -39.36
CA LEU A 341 1.16 15.23 -38.13
C LEU A 341 -0.19 15.47 -37.46
N LEU A 342 -0.67 16.72 -37.45
CA LEU A 342 -1.99 17.06 -36.94
C LEU A 342 -3.10 16.43 -37.77
N ALA A 343 -2.98 16.44 -39.10
CA ALA A 343 -3.94 15.77 -39.98
C ALA A 343 -3.98 14.25 -39.75
N GLU A 344 -2.82 13.59 -39.59
CA GLU A 344 -2.75 12.18 -39.22
C GLU A 344 -3.41 11.92 -37.86
N LEU A 345 -3.11 12.74 -36.86
CA LEU A 345 -3.67 12.62 -35.52
C LEU A 345 -5.21 12.75 -35.55
N GLU A 346 -5.73 13.74 -36.26
CA GLU A 346 -7.17 13.96 -36.43
C GLU A 346 -7.85 12.81 -37.16
N GLU A 347 -7.21 12.26 -38.21
CA GLU A 347 -7.73 11.10 -38.93
C GLU A 347 -7.81 9.86 -38.01
N ARG A 348 -6.78 9.63 -37.19
CA ARG A 348 -6.76 8.50 -36.25
C ARG A 348 -7.87 8.63 -35.21
N VAL A 349 -8.08 9.81 -34.62
CA VAL A 349 -9.13 10.00 -33.61
C VAL A 349 -10.54 10.17 -34.19
N ALA A 350 -10.67 10.29 -35.52
CA ALA A 350 -11.98 10.26 -36.19
C ALA A 350 -12.53 8.83 -36.34
N ARG A 351 -11.68 7.81 -36.23
CA ARG A 351 -12.07 6.40 -36.19
C ARG A 351 -12.29 5.96 -34.73
N PRO A 352 -12.98 4.83 -34.48
CA PRO A 352 -13.04 4.27 -33.14
C PRO A 352 -11.63 4.06 -32.58
N ILE A 353 -11.27 4.80 -31.52
CA ILE A 353 -9.91 4.81 -30.97
C ILE A 353 -9.57 3.44 -30.37
N PHE A 354 -10.54 2.79 -29.72
CA PHE A 354 -10.38 1.50 -29.07
C PHE A 354 -11.22 0.44 -29.79
N ASP A 355 -10.64 -0.21 -30.80
CA ASP A 355 -11.29 -1.26 -31.60
C ASP A 355 -10.89 -2.69 -31.21
N GLY A 356 -10.00 -2.82 -30.21
CA GLY A 356 -9.49 -4.10 -29.72
C GLY A 356 -8.33 -4.69 -30.54
N SER A 357 -7.87 -4.01 -31.60
CA SER A 357 -6.72 -4.47 -32.40
C SER A 357 -5.38 -4.34 -31.66
N GLN A 358 -5.30 -3.44 -30.68
CA GLN A 358 -4.12 -3.17 -29.86
C GLN A 358 -4.50 -2.90 -28.39
N PRO A 359 -3.56 -3.09 -27.44
CA PRO A 359 -3.81 -2.72 -26.05
C PRO A 359 -3.90 -1.20 -25.89
N GLU A 360 -4.81 -0.75 -25.02
CA GLU A 360 -5.17 0.66 -24.79
C GLU A 360 -3.94 1.56 -24.59
N TYR A 361 -3.04 1.19 -23.69
CA TYR A 361 -1.86 1.99 -23.34
C TYR A 361 -0.97 2.28 -24.56
N ARG A 362 -0.92 1.36 -25.54
CA ARG A 362 -0.13 1.55 -26.76
C ARG A 362 -0.78 2.57 -27.68
N ILE A 363 -2.09 2.49 -27.87
CA ILE A 363 -2.86 3.43 -28.69
C ILE A 363 -2.71 4.85 -28.12
N VAL A 364 -2.93 5.02 -26.81
CA VAL A 364 -2.79 6.32 -26.14
C VAL A 364 -1.37 6.84 -26.27
N SER A 365 -0.34 6.00 -26.06
CA SER A 365 1.06 6.40 -26.20
C SER A 365 1.42 6.84 -27.63
N GLU A 366 0.89 6.18 -28.66
CA GLU A 366 1.10 6.58 -30.06
C GLU A 366 0.46 7.94 -30.37
N LEU A 367 -0.76 8.19 -29.86
CA LEU A 367 -1.45 9.48 -29.99
C LEU A 367 -0.70 10.59 -29.23
N ASP A 368 -0.22 10.31 -28.01
CA ASP A 368 0.60 11.24 -27.22
C ASP A 368 1.94 11.57 -27.90
N ALA A 369 2.56 10.59 -28.55
CA ALA A 369 3.78 10.79 -29.32
C ALA A 369 3.54 11.75 -30.51
N LEU A 370 2.42 11.60 -31.24
CA LEU A 370 2.03 12.54 -32.30
C LEU A 370 1.80 13.94 -31.74
N LYS A 371 1.02 14.09 -30.66
CA LYS A 371 0.80 15.38 -29.99
C LYS A 371 2.10 16.04 -29.56
N SER A 372 3.02 15.27 -28.97
CA SER A 372 4.33 15.75 -28.52
C SER A 372 5.18 16.26 -29.67
N ARG A 373 5.18 15.55 -30.80
CA ARG A 373 5.90 16.00 -32.01
C ARG A 373 5.29 17.26 -32.62
N ILE A 374 3.97 17.40 -32.62
CA ILE A 374 3.28 18.63 -33.08
C ILE A 374 3.67 19.80 -32.16
N ARG A 375 3.56 19.63 -30.83
CA ARG A 375 3.94 20.68 -29.85
C ARG A 375 5.42 21.05 -29.96
N GLY A 376 6.31 20.07 -30.14
CA GLY A 376 7.75 20.31 -30.34
C GLY A 376 8.08 21.03 -31.67
N ALA A 377 7.32 20.79 -32.74
CA ALA A 377 7.48 21.55 -33.97
C ALA A 377 7.06 23.02 -33.81
N LEU A 378 6.10 23.31 -32.93
CA LEU A 378 5.57 24.66 -32.68
C LEU A 378 6.29 25.41 -31.55
N SER A 379 7.14 24.75 -30.75
CA SER A 379 7.75 25.36 -29.56
C SER A 379 8.72 26.51 -29.86
N GLU A 380 9.21 26.60 -31.10
CA GLU A 380 10.08 27.69 -31.56
C GLU A 380 9.27 28.94 -32.00
N LEU A 381 7.93 28.86 -32.08
CA LEU A 381 7.06 29.95 -32.49
C LEU A 381 6.43 30.68 -31.29
N PRO A 382 6.11 31.98 -31.43
CA PRO A 382 5.36 32.71 -30.40
C PRO A 382 4.01 32.05 -30.13
N ALA A 383 3.71 31.75 -28.87
CA ALA A 383 2.44 31.16 -28.46
C ALA A 383 1.22 32.04 -28.82
N ASP A 384 1.43 33.35 -28.99
CA ASP A 384 0.38 34.29 -29.38
C ASP A 384 0.05 34.31 -30.88
N ASP A 385 0.85 33.63 -31.72
CA ASP A 385 0.61 33.52 -33.15
C ASP A 385 -0.74 32.84 -33.44
N ALA A 386 -1.51 33.41 -34.37
CA ALA A 386 -2.87 32.96 -34.66
C ALA A 386 -2.93 31.51 -35.17
N GLU A 387 -1.93 31.05 -35.93
CA GLU A 387 -1.88 29.68 -36.44
C GLU A 387 -1.48 28.69 -35.33
N VAL A 388 -0.56 29.09 -34.45
CA VAL A 388 -0.19 28.31 -33.25
C VAL A 388 -1.41 28.12 -32.35
N LYS A 389 -2.18 29.21 -32.10
CA LYS A 389 -3.45 29.15 -31.35
C LYS A 389 -4.49 28.25 -32.03
N GLY A 390 -4.60 28.33 -33.35
CA GLY A 390 -5.50 27.48 -34.13
C GLY A 390 -5.14 26.00 -34.02
N ILE A 391 -3.86 25.65 -34.07
CA ILE A 391 -3.40 24.26 -33.88
C ILE A 391 -3.60 23.81 -32.43
N ALA A 392 -3.30 24.65 -31.45
CA ALA A 392 -3.51 24.32 -30.04
C ALA A 392 -4.98 24.00 -29.74
N ALA A 393 -5.92 24.81 -30.23
CA ALA A 393 -7.36 24.54 -30.07
C ALA A 393 -7.80 23.22 -30.73
N ARG A 394 -7.19 22.84 -31.86
CA ARG A 394 -7.45 21.55 -32.51
C ARG A 394 -6.89 20.39 -31.68
N LEU A 395 -5.69 20.54 -31.10
CA LEU A 395 -5.13 19.55 -30.18
C LEU A 395 -6.00 19.38 -28.94
N ASP A 396 -6.54 20.45 -28.38
CA ASP A 396 -7.47 20.38 -27.24
C ASP A 396 -8.76 19.64 -27.61
N ALA A 397 -9.29 19.87 -28.82
CA ALA A 397 -10.44 19.12 -29.34
C ALA A 397 -10.11 17.63 -29.54
N VAL A 398 -8.89 17.29 -29.97
CA VAL A 398 -8.42 15.91 -30.04
C VAL A 398 -8.31 15.29 -28.64
N ASP A 399 -7.73 16.01 -27.68
CA ASP A 399 -7.60 15.55 -26.28
C ASP A 399 -8.98 15.27 -25.67
N ALA A 400 -9.98 16.14 -25.92
CA ALA A 400 -11.36 15.91 -25.50
C ALA A 400 -11.99 14.65 -26.15
N ARG A 401 -11.70 14.37 -27.43
CA ARG A 401 -12.17 13.15 -28.11
C ARG A 401 -11.51 11.89 -27.55
N ILE A 402 -10.19 11.93 -27.28
CA ILE A 402 -9.47 10.81 -26.67
C ILE A 402 -10.04 10.52 -25.28
N ALA A 403 -10.26 11.55 -24.46
CA ALA A 403 -10.86 11.39 -23.14
C ALA A 403 -12.27 10.78 -23.22
N ALA A 404 -13.16 11.32 -24.06
CA ALA A 404 -14.51 10.80 -24.24
C ALA A 404 -14.53 9.35 -24.76
N ALA A 405 -13.61 8.98 -25.65
CA ALA A 405 -13.46 7.60 -26.11
C ALA A 405 -12.92 6.68 -25.00
N GLY A 406 -12.02 7.19 -24.14
CA GLY A 406 -11.49 6.47 -22.99
C GLY A 406 -12.58 6.17 -21.97
N ASP A 407 -13.40 7.17 -21.64
CA ASP A 407 -14.56 7.02 -20.75
C ASP A 407 -15.56 5.99 -21.30
N ALA A 408 -15.87 6.06 -22.60
CA ALA A 408 -16.76 5.11 -23.25
C ALA A 408 -16.18 3.69 -23.27
N HIS A 409 -14.88 3.54 -23.50
CA HIS A 409 -14.20 2.25 -23.46
C HIS A 409 -14.19 1.65 -22.06
N ALA A 410 -13.86 2.45 -21.03
CA ALA A 410 -13.86 2.03 -19.64
C ALA A 410 -15.26 1.58 -19.19
N LEU A 411 -16.31 2.33 -19.56
CA LEU A 411 -17.71 1.94 -19.29
C LEU A 411 -18.07 0.63 -20.00
N GLY A 412 -17.69 0.46 -21.27
CA GLY A 412 -17.92 -0.78 -22.01
C GLY A 412 -17.18 -1.98 -21.39
N ALA A 413 -15.97 -1.78 -20.88
CA ALA A 413 -15.22 -2.80 -20.15
C ALA A 413 -15.89 -3.17 -18.83
N ALA A 414 -16.38 -2.18 -18.07
CA ALA A 414 -17.16 -2.38 -16.85
C ALA A 414 -18.45 -3.17 -17.11
N HIS A 415 -19.20 -2.84 -18.18
CA HIS A 415 -20.36 -3.63 -18.64
C HIS A 415 -19.96 -5.08 -18.87
N ALA A 416 -18.96 -5.32 -19.72
CA ALA A 416 -18.57 -6.67 -20.10
C ALA A 416 -18.02 -7.49 -18.91
N GLN A 417 -17.32 -6.85 -17.98
CA GLN A 417 -16.81 -7.48 -16.77
C GLN A 417 -17.96 -7.93 -15.85
N LEU A 418 -18.90 -7.03 -15.56
CA LEU A 418 -20.03 -7.32 -14.68
C LEU A 418 -20.98 -8.36 -15.30
N GLU A 419 -21.23 -8.27 -16.61
CA GLU A 419 -22.01 -9.27 -17.35
C GLU A 419 -21.37 -10.65 -17.29
N ARG A 420 -20.06 -10.77 -17.53
CA ARG A 420 -19.35 -12.05 -17.44
C ARG A 420 -19.39 -12.62 -16.03
N ALA A 421 -19.17 -11.80 -15.02
CA ALA A 421 -19.21 -12.23 -13.62
C ALA A 421 -20.61 -12.73 -13.23
N CYS A 422 -21.66 -11.96 -13.55
CA CYS A 422 -23.04 -12.35 -13.28
C CYS A 422 -23.43 -13.62 -14.05
N ALA A 423 -23.08 -13.71 -15.34
CA ALA A 423 -23.38 -14.87 -16.18
C ALA A 423 -22.72 -16.15 -15.66
N LEU A 424 -21.46 -16.09 -15.20
CA LEU A 424 -20.77 -17.22 -14.60
C LEU A 424 -21.51 -17.76 -13.37
N GLU A 425 -22.00 -16.86 -12.50
CA GLU A 425 -22.75 -17.28 -11.32
C GLU A 425 -24.13 -17.84 -11.68
N LEU A 426 -24.84 -17.22 -12.62
CA LEU A 426 -26.13 -17.72 -13.12
C LEU A 426 -26.01 -19.09 -13.79
N GLU A 427 -24.94 -19.32 -14.55
CA GLU A 427 -24.63 -20.63 -15.15
C GLU A 427 -24.36 -21.69 -14.07
N ALA A 428 -23.57 -21.36 -13.06
CA ALA A 428 -23.22 -22.30 -11.98
C ALA A 428 -24.43 -22.73 -11.13
N ILE A 429 -25.48 -21.91 -11.09
CA ILE A 429 -26.71 -22.19 -10.33
C ILE A 429 -27.83 -22.73 -11.25
N ALA A 430 -27.57 -22.94 -12.54
CA ALA A 430 -28.57 -23.38 -13.50
C ALA A 430 -29.39 -24.58 -12.98
N GLY A 431 -30.71 -24.54 -13.16
CA GLY A 431 -31.63 -25.57 -12.66
C GLY A 431 -32.22 -25.29 -11.27
N TRP A 432 -31.77 -24.26 -10.55
CA TRP A 432 -32.31 -23.94 -9.22
C TRP A 432 -33.80 -23.58 -9.25
N GLU A 433 -34.28 -22.94 -10.33
CA GLU A 433 -35.70 -22.58 -10.48
C GLU A 433 -36.61 -23.80 -10.57
N GLN A 434 -36.15 -24.85 -11.28
CA GLN A 434 -36.89 -26.09 -11.51
C GLN A 434 -36.81 -27.06 -10.33
N GLU A 435 -35.88 -26.84 -9.39
CA GLU A 435 -35.68 -27.69 -8.22
C GLU A 435 -36.88 -27.59 -7.27
N ALA A 436 -37.84 -28.51 -7.32
CA ALA A 436 -39.00 -28.50 -6.43
C ALA A 436 -38.86 -29.59 -5.35
N THR A 437 -39.46 -29.35 -4.18
CA THR A 437 -39.81 -30.45 -3.29
C THR A 437 -40.81 -31.34 -4.03
N GLN A 438 -40.58 -32.66 -4.05
CA GLN A 438 -41.43 -33.58 -4.79
C GLN A 438 -42.89 -33.47 -4.29
N ALA A 439 -43.82 -33.15 -5.19
CA ALA A 439 -45.23 -33.03 -4.84
C ALA A 439 -45.76 -34.38 -4.34
N GLY A 440 -46.32 -34.40 -3.13
CA GLY A 440 -46.81 -35.61 -2.46
C GLY A 440 -45.75 -36.42 -1.73
N ALA A 441 -44.47 -36.07 -1.84
CA ALA A 441 -43.43 -36.62 -0.97
C ALA A 441 -43.48 -35.95 0.42
N GLU A 442 -42.85 -36.58 1.40
CA GLU A 442 -42.68 -35.95 2.70
C GLU A 442 -41.94 -34.60 2.57
N PRO A 443 -42.40 -33.54 3.26
CA PRO A 443 -41.70 -32.26 3.31
C PRO A 443 -40.20 -32.47 3.62
N SER A 444 -39.35 -31.98 2.73
CA SER A 444 -37.89 -32.10 2.82
C SER A 444 -37.24 -30.76 2.50
N TYR A 445 -36.16 -30.45 3.21
CA TYR A 445 -35.30 -29.29 2.95
C TYR A 445 -34.04 -29.73 2.18
N GLU A 446 -34.27 -30.40 1.06
CA GLU A 446 -33.23 -30.86 0.12
C GLU A 446 -33.34 -30.04 -1.16
N LEU A 447 -32.91 -28.78 -1.08
CA LEU A 447 -32.84 -27.86 -2.21
C LEU A 447 -31.38 -27.39 -2.46
N PRO A 448 -30.45 -28.32 -2.76
CA PRO A 448 -29.03 -27.98 -2.87
C PRO A 448 -28.73 -26.90 -3.93
N ARG A 449 -29.45 -26.86 -5.06
CA ARG A 449 -29.23 -25.82 -6.09
C ARG A 449 -29.77 -24.47 -5.66
N THR A 450 -30.91 -24.44 -4.98
CA THR A 450 -31.51 -23.22 -4.44
C THR A 450 -30.62 -22.63 -3.34
N VAL A 451 -30.09 -23.45 -2.44
CA VAL A 451 -29.14 -22.99 -1.41
C VAL A 451 -27.83 -22.51 -2.05
N LEU A 452 -27.33 -23.19 -3.07
CA LEU A 452 -26.18 -22.74 -3.84
C LEU A 452 -26.44 -21.37 -4.51
N ALA A 453 -27.64 -21.16 -5.06
CA ALA A 453 -28.06 -19.88 -5.63
C ALA A 453 -28.01 -18.73 -4.61
N ILE A 454 -28.55 -18.95 -3.41
CA ILE A 454 -28.49 -17.96 -2.32
C ILE A 454 -27.04 -17.57 -2.02
N ARG A 455 -26.18 -18.56 -1.82
CA ARG A 455 -24.77 -18.34 -1.46
C ARG A 455 -24.01 -17.59 -2.56
N ARG A 456 -24.11 -18.05 -3.80
CA ARG A 456 -23.35 -17.49 -4.92
C ARG A 456 -23.79 -16.08 -5.30
N LEU A 457 -25.10 -15.84 -5.36
CA LEU A 457 -25.61 -14.51 -5.69
C LEU A 457 -25.39 -13.51 -4.55
N SER A 458 -25.49 -13.94 -3.29
CA SER A 458 -25.11 -13.11 -2.14
C SER A 458 -23.63 -12.69 -2.23
N TRP A 459 -22.73 -13.63 -2.53
CA TRP A 459 -21.32 -13.31 -2.73
C TRP A 459 -21.04 -12.41 -3.92
N PHE A 460 -21.71 -12.61 -5.06
CA PHE A 460 -21.58 -11.73 -6.22
C PHE A 460 -22.01 -10.29 -5.92
N LEU A 461 -23.11 -10.14 -5.19
CA LEU A 461 -23.64 -8.82 -4.82
C LEU A 461 -22.78 -8.12 -3.76
N ASP A 462 -22.17 -8.89 -2.85
CA ASP A 462 -21.25 -8.39 -1.82
C ASP A 462 -19.79 -8.30 -2.30
N ASP A 463 -19.49 -8.73 -3.53
CA ASP A 463 -18.14 -8.68 -4.08
C ASP A 463 -17.66 -7.22 -4.20
N SER A 464 -16.42 -6.98 -3.76
CA SER A 464 -15.87 -5.61 -3.70
C SER A 464 -15.82 -4.93 -5.06
N GLU A 465 -15.62 -5.69 -6.13
CA GLU A 465 -15.56 -5.17 -7.49
C GLU A 465 -16.96 -4.86 -8.02
N THR A 466 -17.96 -5.71 -7.75
CA THR A 466 -19.37 -5.42 -8.04
C THR A 466 -19.81 -4.12 -7.34
N HIS A 467 -19.47 -3.95 -6.06
CA HIS A 467 -19.77 -2.73 -5.31
C HIS A 467 -19.08 -1.50 -5.91
N ARG A 468 -17.79 -1.62 -6.26
CA ARG A 468 -17.02 -0.53 -6.89
C ARG A 468 -17.65 -0.10 -8.20
N LEU A 469 -17.92 -1.04 -9.11
CA LEU A 469 -18.52 -0.76 -10.42
C LEU A 469 -19.95 -0.17 -10.29
N ARG A 470 -20.76 -0.65 -9.34
CA ARG A 470 -22.09 -0.09 -9.05
C ARG A 470 -22.01 1.36 -8.55
N ALA A 471 -21.00 1.68 -7.74
CA ALA A 471 -20.82 3.02 -7.19
C ALA A 471 -20.25 4.01 -8.22
N GLU A 472 -19.20 3.61 -8.96
CA GLU A 472 -18.58 4.42 -10.02
C GLU A 472 -19.55 4.73 -11.15
N HIS A 473 -20.50 3.82 -11.43
CA HIS A 473 -21.47 3.94 -12.51
C HIS A 473 -22.93 3.91 -12.02
N ALA A 474 -23.22 4.61 -10.91
CA ALA A 474 -24.55 4.62 -10.30
C ALA A 474 -25.69 5.09 -11.25
N GLY A 475 -25.38 5.91 -12.25
CA GLY A 475 -26.33 6.40 -13.26
C GLY A 475 -26.48 5.50 -14.51
N ASP A 476 -25.68 4.44 -14.65
CA ASP A 476 -25.71 3.57 -15.83
C ASP A 476 -26.80 2.50 -15.71
N ALA A 477 -27.81 2.58 -16.58
CA ALA A 477 -28.97 1.69 -16.53
C ALA A 477 -28.64 0.21 -16.73
N ARG A 478 -27.62 -0.11 -17.54
CA ARG A 478 -27.25 -1.49 -17.86
C ARG A 478 -26.58 -2.17 -16.67
N ILE A 479 -25.65 -1.48 -16.00
CA ILE A 479 -25.04 -1.96 -14.75
C ILE A 479 -26.12 -2.19 -13.70
N GLN A 480 -27.05 -1.26 -13.53
CA GLN A 480 -28.15 -1.43 -12.58
C GLN A 480 -29.08 -2.60 -12.96
N GLU A 481 -29.34 -2.84 -14.25
CA GLU A 481 -30.15 -3.96 -14.71
C GLU A 481 -29.52 -5.32 -14.39
N ILE A 482 -28.21 -5.47 -14.59
CA ILE A 482 -27.46 -6.71 -14.27
C ILE A 482 -27.53 -7.00 -12.77
N VAL A 483 -27.26 -5.99 -11.93
CA VAL A 483 -27.34 -6.13 -10.46
C VAL A 483 -28.76 -6.44 -10.03
N ALA A 484 -29.76 -5.74 -10.56
CA ALA A 484 -31.16 -5.96 -10.24
C ALA A 484 -31.63 -7.37 -10.66
N HIS A 485 -31.08 -7.95 -11.73
CA HIS A 485 -31.36 -9.33 -12.12
C HIS A 485 -30.84 -10.32 -11.06
N ALA A 486 -29.59 -10.16 -10.60
CA ALA A 486 -29.03 -10.98 -9.54
C ALA A 486 -29.80 -10.82 -8.20
N GLU A 487 -30.18 -9.59 -7.84
CA GLU A 487 -31.01 -9.31 -6.64
C GLU A 487 -32.37 -10.01 -6.71
N ARG A 488 -33.05 -9.99 -7.87
CA ARG A 488 -34.32 -10.71 -8.08
C ARG A 488 -34.15 -12.22 -7.97
N ALA A 489 -33.10 -12.78 -8.57
CA ALA A 489 -32.82 -14.21 -8.49
C ALA A 489 -32.49 -14.65 -7.05
N LEU A 490 -31.70 -13.86 -6.31
CA LEU A 490 -31.40 -14.10 -4.90
C LEU A 490 -32.67 -14.07 -4.04
N ALA A 491 -33.53 -13.06 -4.23
CA ALA A 491 -34.79 -12.95 -3.49
C ALA A 491 -35.71 -14.16 -3.74
N ALA A 492 -35.84 -14.59 -5.00
CA ALA A 492 -36.66 -15.73 -5.37
C ALA A 492 -36.10 -17.07 -4.83
N ALA A 493 -34.78 -17.28 -4.88
CA ALA A 493 -34.14 -18.45 -4.29
C ALA A 493 -34.31 -18.49 -2.77
N THR A 494 -34.14 -17.34 -2.11
CA THR A 494 -34.32 -17.18 -0.66
C THR A 494 -35.75 -17.53 -0.23
N GLU A 495 -36.75 -16.97 -0.90
CA GLU A 495 -38.16 -17.23 -0.59
C GLU A 495 -38.51 -18.72 -0.78
N LYS A 496 -38.02 -19.33 -1.87
CA LYS A 496 -38.23 -20.75 -2.15
C LYS A 496 -37.63 -21.66 -1.07
N ALA A 497 -36.39 -21.37 -0.65
CA ALA A 497 -35.76 -22.08 0.46
C ALA A 497 -36.52 -21.87 1.78
N HIS A 498 -36.97 -20.64 2.05
CA HIS A 498 -37.72 -20.29 3.25
C HIS A 498 -39.04 -21.08 3.35
N VAL A 499 -39.80 -21.17 2.26
CA VAL A 499 -41.05 -21.95 2.19
C VAL A 499 -40.80 -23.43 2.47
N ALA A 500 -39.82 -24.04 1.81
CA ALA A 500 -39.50 -25.47 2.01
C ALA A 500 -39.00 -25.76 3.43
N PHE A 501 -38.16 -24.89 3.98
CA PHE A 501 -37.66 -25.00 5.35
C PHE A 501 -38.79 -24.94 6.37
N ASN A 502 -39.71 -23.99 6.23
CA ASN A 502 -40.85 -23.85 7.15
C ASN A 502 -41.89 -24.96 7.00
N ALA A 503 -42.06 -25.54 5.81
CA ALA A 503 -42.91 -26.71 5.62
C ALA A 503 -42.36 -27.93 6.39
N LEU A 504 -41.04 -28.16 6.34
CA LEU A 504 -40.38 -29.20 7.12
C LEU A 504 -40.52 -28.96 8.63
N LEU A 505 -40.21 -27.74 9.11
CA LEU A 505 -40.36 -27.41 10.53
C LEU A 505 -41.80 -27.59 11.03
N ALA A 506 -42.79 -27.12 10.28
CA ALA A 506 -44.20 -27.28 10.65
C ALA A 506 -44.58 -28.76 10.83
N LYS A 507 -44.07 -29.64 9.96
CA LYS A 507 -44.28 -31.09 10.10
C LYS A 507 -43.64 -31.62 11.38
N LEU A 508 -42.38 -31.28 11.64
CA LEU A 508 -41.66 -31.75 12.83
C LEU A 508 -42.25 -31.21 14.14
N GLU A 509 -42.80 -30.00 14.12
CA GLU A 509 -43.48 -29.41 15.27
C GLU A 509 -44.76 -30.16 15.64
N LEU A 510 -45.51 -30.66 14.65
CA LEU A 510 -46.72 -31.46 14.84
C LEU A 510 -46.43 -32.93 15.18
N GLY A 511 -45.25 -33.42 14.77
CA GLY A 511 -44.82 -34.79 15.04
C GLY A 511 -44.47 -35.02 16.52
N PRO A 512 -44.64 -36.25 17.03
CA PRO A 512 -44.07 -36.62 18.33
C PRO A 512 -42.54 -36.54 18.25
N ARG A 513 -41.90 -36.34 19.40
CA ARG A 513 -40.44 -36.46 19.49
C ARG A 513 -40.00 -37.85 19.02
N PRO A 514 -39.07 -37.95 18.07
CA PRO A 514 -38.62 -39.24 17.55
C PRO A 514 -37.88 -40.04 18.62
N ALA A 515 -38.03 -41.36 18.60
CA ALA A 515 -37.32 -42.25 19.52
C ALA A 515 -35.85 -42.49 19.09
N ASN A 516 -35.56 -42.29 17.80
CA ASN A 516 -34.24 -42.50 17.23
C ASN A 516 -33.32 -41.30 17.53
N ARG A 517 -32.15 -41.57 18.14
CA ARG A 517 -31.15 -40.55 18.47
C ARG A 517 -30.74 -39.69 17.27
N TYR A 518 -30.63 -40.27 16.08
CA TYR A 518 -30.22 -39.51 14.88
C TYR A 518 -31.30 -38.51 14.42
N GLU A 519 -32.56 -38.83 14.64
CA GLU A 519 -33.69 -37.96 14.32
C GLU A 519 -33.87 -36.86 15.38
N LEU A 520 -33.50 -37.13 16.65
CA LEU A 520 -33.46 -36.13 17.71
C LEU A 520 -32.51 -34.97 17.40
N GLU A 521 -31.44 -35.22 16.66
CA GLU A 521 -30.50 -34.18 16.20
C GLU A 521 -31.05 -33.37 15.00
N GLY A 522 -32.24 -33.69 14.49
CA GLY A 522 -32.87 -33.02 13.36
C GLY A 522 -33.02 -31.50 13.54
N PRO A 523 -33.69 -31.01 14.60
CA PRO A 523 -33.88 -29.58 14.85
C PRO A 523 -32.56 -28.83 15.03
N SER A 524 -31.59 -29.39 15.75
CA SER A 524 -30.25 -28.81 15.89
C SER A 524 -29.53 -28.68 14.53
N ARG A 525 -29.60 -29.72 13.67
CA ARG A 525 -29.09 -29.65 12.30
C ARG A 525 -29.82 -28.60 11.45
N LEU A 526 -31.14 -28.47 11.61
CA LEU A 526 -31.93 -27.44 10.93
C LEU A 526 -31.59 -26.04 11.43
N ALA A 527 -31.30 -25.85 12.72
CA ALA A 527 -30.81 -24.58 13.24
C ALA A 527 -29.44 -24.22 12.64
N GLY A 528 -28.52 -25.19 12.54
CA GLY A 528 -27.25 -25.02 11.85
C GLY A 528 -27.43 -24.60 10.38
N ARG A 529 -28.31 -25.29 9.64
CA ARG A 529 -28.67 -24.93 8.26
C ARG A 529 -29.35 -23.56 8.16
N ALA A 530 -30.23 -23.21 9.10
CA ALA A 530 -30.84 -21.89 9.11
C ALA A 530 -29.79 -20.78 9.26
N GLY A 531 -28.77 -21.03 10.08
CA GLY A 531 -27.64 -20.12 10.25
C GLY A 531 -26.79 -19.95 8.99
N SER A 532 -26.54 -21.03 8.25
CA SER A 532 -25.68 -21.03 7.05
C SER A 532 -26.41 -20.66 5.76
N ASP A 533 -27.57 -21.27 5.51
CA ASP A 533 -28.21 -21.23 4.19
C ASP A 533 -29.00 -19.93 3.99
N PHE A 534 -29.41 -19.31 5.09
CA PHE A 534 -30.07 -17.99 5.11
C PHE A 534 -29.11 -16.88 5.55
N GLU A 535 -27.79 -17.12 5.58
CA GLU A 535 -26.82 -16.10 5.94
C GLU A 535 -27.02 -14.84 5.07
N ARG A 536 -27.15 -13.67 5.70
CA ARG A 536 -27.43 -12.37 5.06
C ARG A 536 -28.80 -12.22 4.40
N THR A 537 -29.74 -13.13 4.68
CA THR A 537 -31.14 -12.98 4.24
C THR A 537 -32.03 -12.50 5.40
N PRO A 538 -33.19 -11.86 5.12
CA PRO A 538 -34.13 -11.44 6.17
C PRO A 538 -34.79 -12.61 6.91
N HIS A 539 -34.70 -13.85 6.41
CA HIS A 539 -35.36 -15.01 7.01
C HIS A 539 -34.49 -15.75 8.05
N ARG A 540 -33.21 -15.40 8.19
CA ARG A 540 -32.24 -16.08 9.06
C ARG A 540 -32.73 -16.20 10.51
N GLU A 541 -32.98 -15.06 11.14
CA GLU A 541 -33.29 -15.01 12.57
C GLU A 541 -34.60 -15.74 12.89
N ALA A 542 -35.63 -15.55 12.07
CA ALA A 542 -36.92 -16.22 12.25
C ALA A 542 -36.81 -17.75 12.11
N ASN A 543 -36.14 -18.24 11.07
CA ASN A 543 -35.95 -19.67 10.83
C ASN A 543 -35.06 -20.32 11.90
N LEU A 544 -33.98 -19.65 12.30
CA LEU A 544 -33.06 -20.11 13.35
C LEU A 544 -33.75 -20.22 14.70
N ALA A 545 -34.46 -19.16 15.13
CA ALA A 545 -35.17 -19.13 16.40
C ALA A 545 -36.24 -20.23 16.47
N ARG A 546 -36.97 -20.47 15.38
CA ARG A 546 -37.99 -21.53 15.31
C ARG A 546 -37.38 -22.93 15.41
N ALA A 547 -36.28 -23.19 14.71
CA ALA A 547 -35.57 -24.48 14.80
C ALA A 547 -34.98 -24.71 16.20
N GLN A 548 -34.39 -23.68 16.83
CA GLN A 548 -33.88 -23.76 18.20
C GLN A 548 -34.99 -23.98 19.24
N ALA A 549 -36.16 -23.36 19.05
CA ALA A 549 -37.31 -23.59 19.93
C ALA A 549 -37.80 -25.05 19.86
N LEU A 550 -37.85 -25.63 18.66
CA LEU A 550 -38.17 -27.05 18.48
C LEU A 550 -37.14 -27.97 19.15
N ASP A 551 -35.85 -27.68 18.97
CA ASP A 551 -34.75 -28.41 19.64
C ASP A 551 -34.89 -28.35 21.17
N ALA A 552 -35.08 -27.15 21.71
CA ALA A 552 -35.27 -26.92 23.14
C ALA A 552 -36.50 -27.66 23.69
N ARG A 553 -37.61 -27.69 22.96
CA ARG A 553 -38.80 -28.47 23.33
C ARG A 553 -38.47 -29.95 23.45
N TRP A 554 -37.84 -30.53 22.43
CA TRP A 554 -37.49 -31.96 22.43
C TRP A 554 -36.45 -32.30 23.51
N GLN A 555 -35.47 -31.43 23.77
CA GLN A 555 -34.52 -31.62 24.88
C GLN A 555 -35.22 -31.56 26.25
N ALA A 556 -36.20 -30.68 26.42
CA ALA A 556 -37.01 -30.62 27.64
C ALA A 556 -37.85 -31.90 27.83
N GLU A 557 -38.43 -32.45 26.77
CA GLU A 557 -39.13 -33.74 26.80
C GLU A 557 -38.19 -34.90 27.15
N ILE A 558 -36.96 -34.93 26.61
CA ILE A 558 -35.92 -35.92 26.99
C ILE A 558 -35.57 -35.80 28.47
N ALA A 559 -35.33 -34.58 28.95
CA ALA A 559 -35.00 -34.34 30.34
C ALA A 559 -36.16 -34.76 31.27
N ALA A 560 -37.42 -34.48 30.89
CA ALA A 560 -38.58 -34.88 31.65
C ALA A 560 -38.76 -36.40 31.70
N ASP A 561 -38.57 -37.10 30.58
CA ASP A 561 -38.61 -38.57 30.53
C ASP A 561 -37.53 -39.21 31.41
N LEU A 562 -36.28 -38.70 31.32
CA LEU A 562 -35.18 -39.18 32.15
C LEU A 562 -35.46 -38.93 33.63
N ALA A 563 -35.94 -37.74 34.00
CA ALA A 563 -36.31 -37.42 35.37
C ALA A 563 -37.45 -38.31 35.89
N ALA A 564 -38.44 -38.65 35.05
CA ALA A 564 -39.52 -39.56 35.40
C ALA A 564 -39.00 -41.00 35.63
N ARG A 565 -38.09 -41.48 34.77
CA ARG A 565 -37.43 -42.78 34.92
C ARG A 565 -36.56 -42.84 36.17
N GLU A 566 -35.78 -41.80 36.45
CA GLU A 566 -34.97 -41.68 37.67
C GLU A 566 -35.83 -41.59 38.94
N ALA A 567 -36.95 -40.89 38.90
CA ALA A 567 -37.91 -40.86 40.00
C ALA A 567 -38.49 -42.26 40.26
N LYS A 568 -38.85 -42.99 39.19
CA LYS A 568 -39.33 -44.36 39.32
C LYS A 568 -38.26 -45.31 39.85
N TYR A 569 -37.02 -45.16 39.40
CA TYR A 569 -35.88 -45.91 39.90
C TYR A 569 -35.66 -45.69 41.40
N ARG A 570 -35.72 -44.43 41.86
CA ARG A 570 -35.62 -44.10 43.29
C ARG A 570 -36.77 -44.68 44.12
N GLU A 571 -38.01 -44.56 43.64
CA GLU A 571 -39.19 -45.14 44.31
C GLU A 571 -39.01 -46.65 44.51
N LEU A 572 -38.66 -47.38 43.46
CA LEU A 572 -38.43 -48.83 43.53
C LEU A 572 -37.20 -49.16 44.40
N SER A 573 -36.17 -48.31 44.40
CA SER A 573 -34.98 -48.50 45.24
C SER A 573 -35.30 -48.38 46.74
N GLU A 574 -36.21 -47.49 47.12
CA GLU A 574 -36.70 -47.39 48.50
C GLU A 574 -37.52 -48.62 48.90
N VAL A 575 -38.38 -49.12 48.00
CA VAL A 575 -39.15 -50.36 48.22
C VAL A 575 -38.19 -51.54 48.41
N ALA A 576 -37.20 -51.67 47.52
CA ALA A 576 -36.17 -52.69 47.59
C ALA A 576 -35.40 -52.63 48.92
N SER A 577 -34.96 -51.44 49.31
CA SER A 577 -34.22 -51.24 50.57
C SER A 577 -35.04 -51.62 51.80
N LYS A 578 -36.36 -51.38 51.81
CA LYS A 578 -37.26 -51.79 52.91
C LYS A 578 -37.52 -53.29 52.93
N ALA A 579 -37.55 -53.95 51.77
CA ALA A 579 -37.76 -55.39 51.66
C ALA A 579 -36.51 -56.21 52.05
N TRP A 580 -35.31 -55.66 51.79
CA TRP A 580 -34.04 -56.37 51.91
C TRP A 580 -33.80 -57.08 53.26
N PRO A 581 -34.03 -56.46 54.44
CA PRO A 581 -33.80 -57.12 55.71
C PRO A 581 -34.57 -58.45 55.87
N LYS A 582 -35.83 -58.48 55.42
CA LYS A 582 -36.68 -59.69 55.49
C LYS A 582 -36.18 -60.80 54.56
N ILE A 583 -35.71 -60.42 53.36
CA ILE A 583 -35.13 -61.35 52.39
C ILE A 583 -33.88 -61.99 52.97
N VAL A 584 -32.98 -61.19 53.55
CA VAL A 584 -31.74 -61.68 54.19
C VAL A 584 -32.07 -62.60 55.38
N GLU A 585 -33.05 -62.24 56.22
CA GLU A 585 -33.47 -63.08 57.35
C GLU A 585 -33.98 -64.46 56.91
N SER A 586 -34.67 -64.53 55.76
CA SER A 586 -35.15 -65.80 55.19
C SER A 586 -34.04 -66.69 54.59
N LEU A 587 -32.85 -66.12 54.38
CA LEU A 587 -31.71 -66.79 53.74
C LEU A 587 -30.55 -66.84 54.73
N PRO A 588 -30.45 -67.87 55.59
CA PRO A 588 -29.34 -68.00 56.52
C PRO A 588 -28.02 -67.99 55.74
N ALA A 589 -27.28 -66.90 55.90
CA ALA A 589 -26.04 -66.62 55.22
C ALA A 589 -25.06 -66.04 56.23
N GLU A 590 -23.79 -66.42 56.09
CA GLU A 590 -22.73 -65.91 56.95
C GLU A 590 -22.26 -64.55 56.47
N GLU A 591 -21.90 -63.66 57.39
CA GLU A 591 -21.40 -62.34 57.04
C GLU A 591 -19.90 -62.40 56.71
N GLY A 592 -19.57 -62.05 55.46
CA GLY A 592 -18.21 -62.14 54.94
C GLY A 592 -17.75 -63.58 54.68
N PHE A 593 -16.73 -63.71 53.82
CA PHE A 593 -16.01 -64.96 53.64
C PHE A 593 -14.59 -64.71 53.14
N ASP A 594 -13.69 -65.66 53.42
CA ASP A 594 -12.37 -65.69 52.81
C ASP A 594 -12.46 -66.40 51.45
N PRO A 595 -12.22 -65.71 50.32
CA PRO A 595 -12.27 -66.32 49.00
C PRO A 595 -11.17 -67.36 48.77
N LEU A 596 -10.14 -67.41 49.62
CA LEU A 596 -9.08 -68.43 49.58
C LEU A 596 -9.44 -69.71 50.36
N ASP A 597 -10.48 -69.69 51.20
CA ASP A 597 -10.92 -70.87 51.92
C ASP A 597 -11.71 -71.81 51.01
N LEU A 598 -11.06 -72.89 50.56
CA LEU A 598 -11.68 -73.93 49.74
C LEU A 598 -12.86 -74.64 50.43
N ARG A 599 -12.97 -74.57 51.76
CA ARG A 599 -14.11 -75.11 52.52
C ARG A 599 -15.36 -74.23 52.38
N SER A 600 -15.22 -73.04 51.80
CA SER A 600 -16.34 -72.14 51.57
C SER A 600 -17.27 -72.57 50.46
N LYS A 601 -16.87 -73.53 49.61
CA LYS A 601 -17.73 -74.08 48.54
C LYS A 601 -19.07 -74.60 49.11
N GLY A 602 -20.15 -74.11 48.51
CA GLY A 602 -21.54 -74.41 48.88
C GLY A 602 -22.09 -73.54 50.01
N ARG A 603 -21.26 -72.75 50.70
CA ARG A 603 -21.74 -71.84 51.75
C ARG A 603 -22.48 -70.66 51.15
N ARG A 604 -23.46 -70.18 51.91
CA ARG A 604 -24.18 -68.94 51.63
C ARG A 604 -23.49 -67.80 52.36
N VAL A 605 -23.10 -66.78 51.62
CA VAL A 605 -22.36 -65.63 52.17
C VAL A 605 -23.09 -64.35 51.82
N LEU A 606 -23.31 -63.50 52.81
CA LEU A 606 -23.79 -62.15 52.65
C LEU A 606 -22.60 -61.20 52.51
N ILE A 607 -22.59 -60.44 51.43
CA ILE A 607 -21.64 -59.36 51.18
C ILE A 607 -22.43 -58.06 51.08
N ARG A 608 -22.04 -57.06 51.86
CA ARG A 608 -22.68 -55.75 51.91
C ARG A 608 -21.80 -54.67 51.29
N ASN A 609 -22.43 -53.58 50.86
CA ASN A 609 -21.76 -52.39 50.33
C ASN A 609 -20.74 -52.70 49.22
N LEU A 610 -21.12 -53.61 48.33
CA LEU A 610 -20.30 -53.97 47.17
C LEU A 610 -20.69 -53.10 45.97
N ARG A 611 -19.75 -52.93 45.03
CA ARG A 611 -20.04 -52.30 43.74
C ARG A 611 -19.77 -53.31 42.65
N ASN A 612 -20.71 -53.51 41.75
CA ASN A 612 -20.50 -54.44 40.65
C ASN A 612 -19.40 -53.88 39.73
N ARG A 613 -18.29 -54.59 39.63
CA ARG A 613 -17.11 -54.21 38.85
C ARG A 613 -17.09 -54.84 37.46
N ILE A 614 -18.17 -55.52 37.07
CA ILE A 614 -18.35 -55.97 35.69
C ILE A 614 -18.36 -54.76 34.75
N ARG A 615 -17.75 -54.86 33.58
CA ARG A 615 -17.42 -53.77 32.63
C ARG A 615 -16.37 -52.74 33.11
N TRP A 616 -16.18 -52.57 34.42
CA TRP A 616 -15.16 -51.68 34.99
C TRP A 616 -13.78 -52.32 35.05
N ASP A 617 -13.65 -53.33 35.91
CA ASP A 617 -12.42 -54.07 36.16
C ASP A 617 -12.49 -55.45 35.54
N PHE A 618 -13.70 -55.96 35.28
CA PHE A 618 -13.91 -57.32 34.82
C PHE A 618 -14.78 -57.38 33.56
N SER A 619 -14.57 -58.39 32.74
CA SER A 619 -15.45 -58.72 31.62
C SER A 619 -15.62 -60.24 31.50
N GLY A 620 -16.62 -60.67 30.75
CA GLY A 620 -16.95 -62.09 30.57
C GLY A 620 -18.45 -62.31 30.47
N ARG A 621 -18.84 -63.58 30.37
CA ARG A 621 -20.24 -64.01 30.42
C ARG A 621 -20.66 -64.22 31.87
N VAL A 622 -20.55 -63.16 32.66
CA VAL A 622 -20.97 -63.11 34.07
C VAL A 622 -21.74 -61.82 34.31
N ASP A 623 -22.78 -61.89 35.13
CA ASP A 623 -23.62 -60.73 35.48
C ASP A 623 -23.03 -59.90 36.62
N PHE A 624 -22.18 -60.54 37.43
CA PHE A 624 -21.67 -60.01 38.68
C PHE A 624 -20.17 -60.27 38.83
N ALA A 625 -19.40 -59.25 39.18
CA ALA A 625 -18.00 -59.41 39.57
C ALA A 625 -17.58 -58.36 40.58
N ILE A 626 -16.87 -58.75 41.64
CA ILE A 626 -16.38 -57.85 42.68
C ILE A 626 -14.98 -58.25 43.16
N TRP A 627 -14.34 -57.36 43.90
CA TRP A 627 -13.16 -57.66 44.69
C TRP A 627 -13.55 -58.07 46.10
N VAL A 628 -13.02 -59.20 46.59
CA VAL A 628 -13.02 -59.56 48.01
C VAL A 628 -11.57 -59.70 48.44
N GLY A 629 -11.05 -58.71 49.16
CA GLY A 629 -9.62 -58.54 49.34
C GLY A 629 -8.91 -58.37 47.99
N ALA A 630 -7.90 -59.20 47.72
CA ALA A 630 -7.17 -59.22 46.45
C ALA A 630 -7.69 -60.27 45.45
N THR A 631 -8.80 -60.95 45.75
CA THR A 631 -9.30 -62.05 44.94
C THR A 631 -10.58 -61.63 44.21
N PRO A 632 -10.65 -61.77 42.87
CA PRO A 632 -11.89 -61.57 42.13
C PRO A 632 -12.93 -62.63 42.53
N VAL A 633 -14.16 -62.20 42.78
CA VAL A 633 -15.32 -63.07 42.96
C VAL A 633 -16.33 -62.74 41.88
N ALA A 634 -16.74 -63.72 41.09
CA ALA A 634 -17.60 -63.49 39.93
C ALA A 634 -18.63 -64.58 39.75
N GLY A 635 -19.79 -64.24 39.21
CA GLY A 635 -20.89 -65.17 39.11
C GLY A 635 -22.02 -64.69 38.23
N ASN A 636 -22.92 -65.61 37.94
CA ASN A 636 -24.19 -65.31 37.30
C ASN A 636 -25.28 -65.14 38.36
N TYR A 637 -26.33 -64.40 37.98
CA TYR A 637 -27.54 -64.35 38.75
C TYR A 637 -28.25 -65.71 38.71
N ASP A 638 -28.84 -66.12 39.83
CA ASP A 638 -29.88 -67.16 39.79
C ASP A 638 -31.04 -66.70 38.89
N ALA A 639 -31.78 -67.64 38.29
CA ALA A 639 -32.87 -67.33 37.37
C ALA A 639 -33.91 -66.37 37.99
N CYS A 640 -34.22 -66.50 39.29
CA CYS A 640 -35.12 -65.60 39.98
C CYS A 640 -34.55 -64.18 40.09
N VAL A 641 -33.25 -64.07 40.39
CA VAL A 641 -32.55 -62.78 40.49
C VAL A 641 -32.45 -62.13 39.11
N ALA A 642 -32.07 -62.87 38.07
CA ALA A 642 -32.00 -62.39 36.69
C ALA A 642 -33.34 -61.84 36.21
N ALA A 643 -34.44 -62.57 36.46
CA ALA A 643 -35.78 -62.13 36.08
C ALA A 643 -36.20 -60.84 36.82
N ALA A 644 -35.88 -60.71 38.11
CA ALA A 644 -36.17 -59.49 38.88
C ALA A 644 -35.34 -58.30 38.41
N VAL A 645 -34.06 -58.51 38.09
CA VAL A 645 -33.19 -57.47 37.50
C VAL A 645 -33.76 -57.01 36.15
N GLN A 646 -34.10 -57.94 35.27
CA GLN A 646 -34.70 -57.62 33.97
C GLN A 646 -36.02 -56.85 34.14
N ALA A 647 -36.92 -57.32 35.01
CA ALA A 647 -38.20 -56.66 35.26
C ALA A 647 -38.01 -55.22 35.80
N ALA A 648 -37.05 -55.00 36.70
CA ALA A 648 -36.75 -53.66 37.20
C ALA A 648 -36.17 -52.75 36.12
N CYS A 649 -35.27 -53.25 35.27
CA CYS A 649 -34.75 -52.51 34.13
C CYS A 649 -35.86 -52.17 33.12
N GLU A 650 -36.78 -53.10 32.83
CA GLU A 650 -37.94 -52.85 31.97
C GLU A 650 -38.91 -51.82 32.58
N GLN A 651 -39.17 -51.90 33.89
CA GLN A 651 -40.09 -50.99 34.57
C GLN A 651 -39.54 -49.57 34.70
N THR A 652 -38.23 -49.41 34.89
CA THR A 652 -37.59 -48.11 35.03
C THR A 652 -37.10 -47.54 33.70
N GLY A 653 -36.88 -48.39 32.69
CA GLY A 653 -36.21 -48.01 31.45
C GLY A 653 -34.76 -47.56 31.66
N LEU A 654 -34.12 -47.99 32.76
CA LEU A 654 -32.73 -47.69 33.15
C LEU A 654 -32.01 -48.99 33.51
N GLU A 655 -30.70 -49.06 33.23
CA GLU A 655 -29.85 -50.14 33.74
C GLU A 655 -29.64 -49.98 35.25
N LEU A 656 -29.26 -51.05 35.95
CA LEU A 656 -28.86 -50.95 37.35
C LEU A 656 -27.59 -50.12 37.49
N ASP A 657 -27.64 -49.14 38.39
CA ASP A 657 -26.51 -48.27 38.69
C ASP A 657 -25.43 -49.03 39.47
N ASP A 658 -24.33 -49.37 38.78
CA ASP A 658 -23.17 -50.06 39.33
C ASP A 658 -22.23 -49.15 40.14
N HIS A 659 -22.53 -47.85 40.23
CA HIS A 659 -21.86 -46.90 41.11
C HIS A 659 -22.44 -46.88 42.53
N THR A 660 -23.61 -47.47 42.73
CA THR A 660 -24.27 -47.55 44.04
C THR A 660 -23.85 -48.78 44.82
N ASP A 661 -24.05 -48.73 46.13
CA ASP A 661 -23.73 -49.83 47.03
C ASP A 661 -24.83 -50.92 46.96
N TRP A 662 -24.43 -52.09 46.49
CA TRP A 662 -25.24 -53.28 46.39
C TRP A 662 -25.02 -54.15 47.64
N ASP A 663 -25.99 -55.01 47.95
CA ASP A 663 -25.80 -56.14 48.86
C ASP A 663 -26.16 -57.43 48.12
N ALA A 664 -25.44 -58.52 48.35
CA ALA A 664 -25.72 -59.79 47.70
C ALA A 664 -25.57 -60.97 48.66
N VAL A 665 -26.45 -61.96 48.54
CA VAL A 665 -26.24 -63.29 49.10
C VAL A 665 -25.78 -64.22 47.98
N LEU A 666 -24.61 -64.79 48.16
CA LEU A 666 -23.93 -65.63 47.18
C LEU A 666 -23.89 -67.07 47.67
N VAL A 667 -24.07 -68.04 46.77
CA VAL A 667 -23.61 -69.42 46.98
C VAL A 667 -22.22 -69.55 46.37
N VAL A 668 -21.23 -69.82 47.20
CA VAL A 668 -19.84 -69.98 46.75
C VAL A 668 -19.73 -71.28 45.93
N GLY A 669 -19.32 -71.18 44.67
CA GLY A 669 -19.21 -72.32 43.77
C GLY A 669 -17.86 -73.02 43.85
N GLY A 670 -16.78 -72.34 43.48
CA GLY A 670 -15.42 -72.92 43.39
C GLY A 670 -14.47 -72.08 42.54
N PRO A 671 -13.24 -72.54 42.29
CA PRO A 671 -12.28 -71.79 41.46
C PRO A 671 -12.76 -71.71 40.00
N GLY A 672 -12.52 -70.56 39.36
CA GLY A 672 -12.76 -70.36 37.94
C GLY A 672 -11.88 -69.25 37.36
N LYS A 673 -12.26 -68.74 36.19
CA LYS A 673 -11.54 -67.66 35.51
C LYS A 673 -12.49 -66.52 35.15
N ILE A 674 -12.00 -65.29 35.23
CA ILE A 674 -12.67 -64.09 34.69
C ILE A 674 -11.65 -63.24 33.93
N GLN A 675 -12.10 -62.42 32.97
CA GLN A 675 -11.23 -61.46 32.32
C GLN A 675 -11.11 -60.22 33.20
N GLN A 676 -9.90 -59.85 33.62
CA GLN A 676 -9.62 -58.60 34.33
C GLN A 676 -9.01 -57.57 33.37
N ARG A 677 -9.39 -56.31 33.52
CA ARG A 677 -8.87 -55.16 32.78
C ARG A 677 -7.50 -54.78 33.34
N PHE A 678 -6.50 -54.77 32.47
CA PHE A 678 -5.16 -54.29 32.75
C PHE A 678 -4.88 -53.07 31.88
N ARG A 679 -4.31 -52.03 32.48
CA ARG A 679 -3.70 -50.94 31.73
C ARG A 679 -2.26 -51.31 31.46
N VAL A 680 -1.93 -51.50 30.18
CA VAL A 680 -0.58 -51.81 29.74
C VAL A 680 0.00 -50.57 29.08
N VAL A 681 1.06 -50.06 29.69
CA VAL A 681 1.86 -48.98 29.10
C VAL A 681 2.62 -49.56 27.92
N VAL A 682 2.26 -49.14 26.71
CA VAL A 682 2.99 -49.52 25.50
C VAL A 682 4.23 -48.64 25.42
N ARG A 683 5.39 -49.28 25.37
CA ARG A 683 6.67 -48.62 25.22
C ARG A 683 7.28 -48.93 23.87
N ASP A 684 7.93 -47.95 23.26
CA ASP A 684 8.68 -48.15 22.02
C ASP A 684 9.99 -48.93 22.26
N SER A 685 10.77 -49.15 21.19
CA SER A 685 12.07 -49.84 21.27
C SER A 685 13.14 -49.09 22.08
N ARG A 686 12.87 -47.85 22.49
CA ARG A 686 13.72 -47.01 23.33
C ARG A 686 13.19 -46.92 24.77
N ASN A 687 12.19 -47.72 25.12
CA ASN A 687 11.54 -47.75 26.42
C ASN A 687 10.75 -46.46 26.76
N LEU A 688 10.39 -45.65 25.76
CA LEU A 688 9.54 -44.46 25.92
C LEU A 688 8.07 -44.84 25.82
N GLU A 689 7.25 -44.31 26.72
CA GLU A 689 5.79 -44.51 26.70
C GLU A 689 5.16 -43.82 25.48
N ILE A 690 4.54 -44.62 24.61
CA ILE A 690 3.84 -44.12 23.40
C ILE A 690 2.32 -44.09 23.57
N GLY A 691 1.81 -44.72 24.63
CA GLY A 691 0.40 -44.72 24.98
C GLY A 691 0.07 -45.81 25.99
N THR A 692 -1.15 -45.79 26.52
CA THR A 692 -1.70 -46.86 27.35
C THR A 692 -2.77 -47.58 26.56
N ILE A 693 -2.65 -48.89 26.41
CA ILE A 693 -3.72 -49.74 25.87
C ILE A 693 -4.40 -50.49 27.01
N GLU A 694 -5.64 -50.86 26.79
CA GLU A 694 -6.40 -51.69 27.71
C GLU A 694 -6.41 -53.12 27.21
N GLU A 695 -5.95 -54.04 28.05
CA GLU A 695 -5.90 -55.46 27.76
C GLU A 695 -6.77 -56.22 28.77
N TRP A 696 -7.54 -57.19 28.30
CA TRP A 696 -8.33 -58.08 29.13
C TRP A 696 -7.61 -59.42 29.27
N ARG A 697 -7.18 -59.78 30.48
CA ARG A 697 -6.46 -61.04 30.74
C ARG A 697 -7.23 -61.97 31.66
N PRO A 698 -7.22 -63.29 31.41
CA PRO A 698 -7.86 -64.24 32.31
C PRO A 698 -7.09 -64.34 33.62
N VAL A 699 -7.79 -64.09 34.73
CA VAL A 699 -7.27 -64.24 36.09
C VAL A 699 -8.08 -65.27 36.86
N ASP A 700 -7.46 -65.92 37.84
CA ASP A 700 -8.16 -66.83 38.76
C ASP A 700 -9.18 -66.05 39.58
N CYS A 701 -10.38 -66.61 39.70
CA CYS A 701 -11.45 -66.04 40.51
C CYS A 701 -12.18 -67.14 41.28
N VAL A 702 -13.00 -66.73 42.25
CA VAL A 702 -14.00 -67.60 42.86
C VAL A 702 -15.31 -67.42 42.12
N GLN A 703 -15.82 -68.51 41.53
CA GLN A 703 -17.14 -68.54 40.92
C GLN A 703 -18.22 -68.61 42.00
N CYS A 704 -19.27 -67.84 41.83
CA CYS A 704 -20.44 -67.84 42.70
C CYS A 704 -21.75 -67.82 41.90
N THR A 705 -22.86 -68.04 42.60
CA THR A 705 -24.21 -67.77 42.10
C THR A 705 -24.86 -66.76 43.04
N VAL A 706 -25.35 -65.65 42.49
CA VAL A 706 -26.08 -64.64 43.28
C VAL A 706 -27.50 -65.15 43.50
N ILE A 707 -27.82 -65.54 44.74
CA ILE A 707 -29.14 -66.10 45.11
C ILE A 707 -30.05 -65.08 45.79
N ALA A 708 -29.51 -63.94 46.19
CA ALA A 708 -30.29 -62.75 46.56
C ALA A 708 -29.50 -61.49 46.25
N LEU A 709 -30.17 -60.41 45.88
CA LEU A 709 -29.56 -59.15 45.47
C LEU A 709 -30.40 -57.97 45.95
N ARG A 710 -29.74 -56.97 46.53
CA ARG A 710 -30.21 -55.59 46.68
C ARG A 710 -29.33 -54.69 45.82
N ALA A 711 -29.87 -54.15 44.74
CA ALA A 711 -29.15 -53.27 43.81
C ALA A 711 -30.13 -52.26 43.20
N GLY A 712 -30.05 -51.00 43.65
CA GLY A 712 -31.02 -49.97 43.26
C GLY A 712 -32.47 -50.47 43.40
N PRO A 713 -33.29 -50.51 42.32
CA PRO A 713 -34.70 -50.87 42.34
C PRO A 713 -34.98 -52.36 42.61
N VAL A 714 -33.95 -53.19 42.74
CA VAL A 714 -34.08 -54.64 42.91
C VAL A 714 -33.81 -55.02 44.36
N ALA A 715 -34.75 -55.72 45.00
CA ALA A 715 -34.51 -56.56 46.17
C ALA A 715 -35.24 -57.89 46.01
N VAL A 716 -34.48 -58.97 45.86
CA VAL A 716 -34.99 -60.31 45.54
C VAL A 716 -34.14 -61.39 46.23
N GLY A 717 -34.75 -62.52 46.57
CA GLY A 717 -34.04 -63.71 47.05
C GLY A 717 -34.79 -65.00 46.73
N ILE A 718 -34.06 -66.10 46.52
CA ILE A 718 -34.67 -67.40 46.21
C ILE A 718 -35.59 -67.83 47.36
N GLY A 719 -36.88 -68.05 47.06
CA GLY A 719 -37.89 -68.47 48.03
C GLY A 719 -38.65 -67.33 48.73
N ALA A 720 -38.30 -66.07 48.44
CA ALA A 720 -39.05 -64.89 48.85
C ALA A 720 -39.82 -64.33 47.63
N THR A 721 -41.00 -64.90 47.35
CA THR A 721 -42.01 -64.30 46.46
C THR A 721 -43.09 -63.63 47.27
#